data_AF-A0A661CRX9-F1
#
_entry.id   AF-A0A661CRX9-F1
#
_cell.length_a   1.000
_cell.length_b   1.000
_cell.length_c   1.000
_cell.angle_alpha   90.00
_cell.angle_beta   90.00
_cell.angle_gamma   90.00
#
_symmetry.space_group_name_H-M   'P 1'
#
loop_
_entity.id
_entity.type
_entity.pdbx_description
1 polymer ?
#
loop_
_entity_poly.entity_id
_entity_poly.type
_entity_poly.pdbx_seq_one_letter_code
_entity_poly.pdbx_strand_id
1 'polypeptide(L)'
;MNINRYLQSGGLLTQAFEPLKKALDEEAQVHWEQQAFPRWLTCSGKGGSDYPDYFDISLYRHCMDVSTIAFLLFLHTWQAKQLPSIDTQGEYIDPNNELEAKQALRQLFAIAFLHDADKYYGEKSQSPTPEQVERLYQEIKVFQWCHLTAKECYTGVSIVEERGLDFLAPEISPLLMKVSKMVREGDKLTSIASREGGNSIHTMLKALINHYNKRLPVFSQNYFVPEESLGLFEFRQSPIVLHSLAQQFLDRLYELKQFPLVCLLNGERFYISLPIESANALIKKVFYDTEQILSGNKPSINRKNTSGEVTLLHIDSAATLIKTLTDTPEVGLLTVEAADWDSVNGYITNWVAAVGELIACDKPTTGKLWLAIKPQRLPGETHEDLPRRYLWALSIATALRAKREEKITLNALLKMRLTRLHEWYPRIQTVLTEAPNHFVLSHFGTNTQQTLFALQAATEMVNNSEYTLEELVAWLYGDFPVLAEKDAGAQAIMTVLKIQQGFISDNQTTPVYAPAPKGGTCLLCGTPATEVLTDNIKKPKKLKCSAFNNRIGQRKSIWTQYGNNYLCPACIKQQSLLYETFEAHKKPANDKPLLIATPFRGLIKPVAIGADGEGTISVSQQLMFPCHQSPDFHHWKNILPWHLDMSDSLPLLFETTELDFKSILETMHCMAQVAVYSGNPMHIFMSAQRDSKAAFVFEPTPPLIRTLLADLSLSNEPNTVRRDNLPGLVERLGLFRQIMNNNNGHDVLSAMPAYQWWAVAWLNSRLIAQGKFYFSSYVTLAQMVYPMNADTQIEQIAQLAAGVQRHPGFKASHNERVFALTTALAQYDTGKKYRQSERVTVAAMAEHLATALSRREMFAKGEGGFTARCQSFAQAVYNYVDNHQQKNAFDARFQRFFLAAYAFLFMEVSRCKHKYTPENEE
;
A
#
# COMPACT_ATOMS: atom_id res chain seq x y z
N MET A 1 -17.88 23.38 -1.35
CA MET A 1 -17.20 22.21 -1.95
C MET A 1 -17.59 20.94 -1.22
N ASN A 2 -18.19 19.92 -1.83
CA ASN A 2 -18.16 18.57 -1.23
C ASN A 2 -16.94 17.84 -1.83
N ILE A 3 -15.79 17.87 -1.15
CA ILE A 3 -14.54 17.26 -1.64
C ILE A 3 -14.73 15.75 -1.86
N ASN A 4 -15.48 15.08 -0.99
CA ASN A 4 -15.77 13.64 -1.09
C ASN A 4 -16.40 13.28 -2.43
N ARG A 5 -17.34 14.09 -2.93
CA ARG A 5 -17.98 13.86 -4.24
C ARG A 5 -16.97 13.80 -5.40
N TYR A 6 -15.87 14.55 -5.33
CA TYR A 6 -14.87 14.58 -6.40
C TYR A 6 -13.81 13.49 -6.27
N LEU A 7 -13.56 13.02 -5.04
CA LEU A 7 -12.55 12.00 -4.71
C LEU A 7 -13.10 10.56 -4.63
N GLN A 8 -14.41 10.38 -4.53
CA GLN A 8 -15.02 9.05 -4.41
C GLN A 8 -14.88 8.19 -5.69
N SER A 9 -15.26 6.91 -5.59
CA SER A 9 -15.36 6.04 -6.76
C SER A 9 -16.37 6.64 -7.74
N GLY A 10 -15.93 6.92 -8.98
CA GLY A 10 -16.74 7.64 -9.97
C GLY A 10 -16.79 9.16 -9.79
N GLY A 11 -16.06 9.75 -8.84
CA GLY A 11 -15.88 11.19 -8.70
C GLY A 11 -15.05 11.80 -9.84
N LEU A 12 -15.11 13.13 -9.96
CA LEU A 12 -14.49 13.89 -11.06
C LEU A 12 -13.00 13.56 -11.28
N LEU A 13 -12.21 13.47 -10.20
CA LEU A 13 -10.79 13.16 -10.29
C LEU A 13 -10.57 11.76 -10.89
N THR A 14 -11.28 10.77 -10.33
CA THR A 14 -11.24 9.37 -10.79
C THR A 14 -11.62 9.25 -12.26
N GLN A 15 -12.69 9.93 -12.68
CA GLN A 15 -13.11 9.94 -14.09
C GLN A 15 -12.10 10.63 -15.02
N ALA A 16 -11.45 11.69 -14.56
CA ALA A 16 -10.43 12.41 -15.32
C ALA A 16 -9.15 11.57 -15.48
N PHE A 17 -8.76 10.84 -14.44
CA PHE A 17 -7.54 10.01 -14.40
C PHE A 17 -7.70 8.65 -15.10
N GLU A 18 -8.91 8.09 -15.15
CA GLU A 18 -9.18 6.74 -15.69
C GLU A 18 -8.56 6.45 -17.07
N PRO A 19 -8.54 7.36 -18.07
CA PRO A 19 -7.87 7.10 -19.35
C PRO A 19 -6.36 6.92 -19.22
N LEU A 20 -5.68 7.73 -18.39
CA LEU A 20 -4.25 7.59 -18.13
C LEU A 20 -3.96 6.29 -17.40
N LYS A 21 -4.78 5.95 -16.39
CA LYS A 21 -4.70 4.67 -15.68
C LYS A 21 -4.77 3.47 -16.65
N LYS A 22 -5.68 3.49 -17.62
CA LYS A 22 -5.77 2.44 -18.66
C LYS A 22 -4.50 2.35 -19.51
N ALA A 23 -3.92 3.48 -19.91
CA ALA A 23 -2.67 3.48 -20.65
C ALA A 23 -1.50 2.90 -19.83
N LEU A 24 -1.42 3.25 -18.53
CA LEU A 24 -0.44 2.70 -17.61
C LEU A 24 -0.65 1.19 -17.38
N ASP A 25 -1.90 0.72 -17.30
CA ASP A 25 -2.24 -0.70 -17.20
C ASP A 25 -1.80 -1.51 -18.42
N GLU A 26 -2.01 -0.95 -19.62
CA GLU A 26 -1.57 -1.56 -20.87
C GLU A 26 -0.04 -1.63 -20.95
N GLU A 27 0.66 -0.54 -20.63
CA GLU A 27 2.13 -0.51 -20.57
C GLU A 27 2.65 -1.54 -19.57
N ALA A 28 2.05 -1.62 -18.38
CA ALA A 28 2.48 -2.54 -17.36
C ALA A 28 2.19 -4.00 -17.71
N GLN A 29 1.11 -4.27 -18.42
CA GLN A 29 0.80 -5.60 -18.95
C GLN A 29 1.87 -6.05 -19.97
N VAL A 30 2.28 -5.16 -20.88
CA VAL A 30 3.34 -5.45 -21.86
C VAL A 30 4.66 -5.76 -21.17
N HIS A 31 5.06 -4.97 -20.16
CA HIS A 31 6.28 -5.23 -19.40
C HIS A 31 6.20 -6.54 -18.62
N TRP A 32 5.05 -6.83 -17.99
CA TRP A 32 4.82 -8.09 -17.29
C TRP A 32 4.99 -9.31 -18.21
N GLU A 33 4.43 -9.26 -19.42
CA GLU A 33 4.58 -10.33 -20.43
C GLU A 33 6.03 -10.51 -20.89
N GLN A 34 6.82 -9.44 -20.88
CA GLN A 34 8.25 -9.43 -21.20
C GLN A 34 9.15 -9.78 -19.99
N GLN A 35 8.57 -10.11 -18.83
CA GLN A 35 9.30 -10.31 -17.58
C GLN A 35 10.14 -9.09 -17.16
N ALA A 36 9.67 -7.89 -17.51
CA ALA A 36 10.27 -6.60 -17.21
C ALA A 36 9.36 -5.79 -16.28
N PHE A 37 9.89 -4.69 -15.75
CA PHE A 37 9.13 -3.76 -14.92
C PHE A 37 8.90 -2.43 -15.65
N PRO A 38 7.73 -1.78 -15.48
CA PRO A 38 7.46 -0.48 -16.08
C PRO A 38 8.44 0.59 -15.61
N ARG A 39 8.89 1.45 -16.53
CA ARG A 39 9.84 2.53 -16.23
C ARG A 39 9.30 3.53 -15.21
N TRP A 40 7.99 3.76 -15.22
CA TRP A 40 7.28 4.56 -14.21
C TRP A 40 7.59 4.16 -12.76
N LEU A 41 7.92 2.88 -12.53
CA LEU A 41 8.13 2.30 -11.22
C LEU A 41 9.61 2.12 -10.86
N THR A 42 10.46 1.93 -11.87
CA THR A 42 11.91 1.68 -11.73
C THR A 42 12.78 2.92 -11.94
N CYS A 43 12.27 3.96 -12.62
CA CYS A 43 12.97 5.25 -12.69
C CYS A 43 12.67 6.08 -11.44
N SER A 44 13.70 6.78 -10.96
CA SER A 44 13.58 7.76 -9.88
C SER A 44 12.98 9.07 -10.41
N GLY A 45 11.91 9.56 -9.78
CA GLY A 45 11.35 10.89 -10.07
C GLY A 45 12.07 12.00 -9.31
N LYS A 46 12.47 11.71 -8.06
CA LYS A 46 13.34 12.52 -7.21
C LYS A 46 14.23 11.59 -6.40
N GLY A 47 15.49 11.99 -6.19
CA GLY A 47 16.50 11.15 -5.54
C GLY A 47 17.13 10.13 -6.48
N GLY A 48 17.54 8.99 -5.94
CA GLY A 48 18.24 7.93 -6.69
C GLY A 48 19.76 8.09 -6.68
N SER A 49 20.45 7.32 -7.52
CA SER A 49 21.92 7.21 -7.51
C SER A 49 22.64 8.51 -7.85
N ASP A 50 22.07 9.36 -8.71
CA ASP A 50 22.62 10.68 -9.04
C ASP A 50 22.38 11.73 -7.92
N TYR A 51 21.44 11.46 -7.01
CA TYR A 51 21.11 12.33 -5.89
C TYR A 51 20.93 11.55 -4.57
N PRO A 52 22.03 10.99 -4.02
CA PRO A 52 21.98 10.06 -2.90
C PRO A 52 21.42 10.69 -1.61
N ASP A 53 21.45 12.03 -1.52
CA ASP A 53 20.97 12.77 -0.36
C ASP A 53 19.44 12.89 -0.29
N TYR A 54 18.70 12.52 -1.34
CA TYR A 54 17.24 12.60 -1.35
C TYR A 54 16.57 11.23 -1.20
N PHE A 55 15.31 11.25 -0.75
CA PHE A 55 14.46 10.06 -0.71
C PHE A 55 14.16 9.59 -2.12
N ASP A 56 14.37 8.30 -2.37
CA ASP A 56 14.19 7.69 -3.68
C ASP A 56 12.72 7.29 -3.91
N ILE A 57 11.98 8.15 -4.62
CA ILE A 57 10.59 7.92 -5.02
C ILE A 57 10.49 7.62 -6.51
N SER A 58 9.54 6.77 -6.90
CA SER A 58 9.34 6.44 -8.32
C SER A 58 8.88 7.66 -9.12
N LEU A 59 9.13 7.64 -10.43
CA LEU A 59 8.69 8.69 -11.34
C LEU A 59 7.17 8.87 -11.28
N TYR A 60 6.41 7.77 -11.30
CA TYR A 60 4.96 7.82 -11.11
C TYR A 60 4.58 8.56 -9.82
N ARG A 61 5.23 8.21 -8.70
CA ARG A 61 4.92 8.81 -7.39
C ARG A 61 5.18 10.31 -7.38
N HIS A 62 6.28 10.75 -7.98
CA HIS A 62 6.58 12.17 -8.15
C HIS A 62 5.50 12.88 -8.97
N CYS A 63 5.15 12.35 -10.15
CA CYS A 63 4.09 12.92 -11.00
C CYS A 63 2.73 12.99 -10.28
N MET A 64 2.38 12.01 -9.44
CA MET A 64 1.15 12.05 -8.64
C MET A 64 1.20 13.05 -7.48
N ASP A 65 2.35 13.20 -6.81
CA ASP A 65 2.53 14.23 -5.78
C ASP A 65 2.35 15.63 -6.39
N VAL A 66 2.94 15.86 -7.57
CA VAL A 66 2.76 17.10 -8.36
C VAL A 66 1.30 17.29 -8.76
N SER A 67 0.67 16.25 -9.31
CA SER A 67 -0.72 16.29 -9.77
C SER A 67 -1.69 16.57 -8.62
N THR A 68 -1.42 16.05 -7.43
CA THR A 68 -2.32 16.24 -6.28
C THR A 68 -2.28 17.67 -5.75
N ILE A 69 -1.09 18.27 -5.66
CA ILE A 69 -0.98 19.69 -5.31
C ILE A 69 -1.64 20.55 -6.38
N ALA A 70 -1.41 20.24 -7.66
CA ALA A 70 -2.05 20.96 -8.76
C ALA A 70 -3.59 20.80 -8.74
N PHE A 71 -4.09 19.63 -8.37
CA PHE A 71 -5.52 19.34 -8.22
C PHE A 71 -6.17 20.16 -7.10
N LEU A 72 -5.49 20.32 -5.96
CA LEU A 72 -5.94 21.24 -4.90
C LEU A 72 -6.15 22.66 -5.46
N LEU A 73 -5.14 23.20 -6.15
CA LEU A 73 -5.20 24.53 -6.76
C LEU A 73 -6.32 24.61 -7.81
N PHE A 74 -6.49 23.55 -8.60
CA PHE A 74 -7.55 23.42 -9.58
C PHE A 74 -8.94 23.54 -8.94
N LEU A 75 -9.21 22.77 -7.88
CA LEU A 75 -10.53 22.74 -7.23
C LEU A 75 -10.92 24.12 -6.69
N HIS A 76 -10.00 24.80 -6.01
CA HIS A 76 -10.26 26.15 -5.49
C HIS A 76 -10.49 27.16 -6.63
N THR A 77 -9.69 27.10 -7.69
CA THR A 77 -9.83 28.00 -8.85
C THR A 77 -11.15 27.78 -9.60
N TRP A 78 -11.51 26.52 -9.83
CA TRP A 78 -12.75 26.14 -10.53
C TRP A 78 -13.98 26.59 -9.75
N GLN A 79 -14.00 26.37 -8.44
CA GLN A 79 -15.13 26.77 -7.60
C GLN A 79 -15.26 28.27 -7.42
N ALA A 80 -14.16 29.00 -7.46
CA ALA A 80 -14.18 30.45 -7.51
C ALA A 80 -14.71 31.00 -8.85
N LYS A 81 -15.01 30.13 -9.83
CA LYS A 81 -15.40 30.48 -11.21
C LYS A 81 -14.31 31.26 -11.93
N GLN A 82 -13.06 30.83 -11.76
CA GLN A 82 -11.86 31.53 -12.24
C GLN A 82 -10.97 30.63 -13.09
N LEU A 83 -11.47 29.44 -13.45
CA LEU A 83 -10.81 28.50 -14.35
C LEU A 83 -11.30 28.79 -15.78
N PRO A 84 -10.43 29.17 -16.73
CA PRO A 84 -10.85 29.54 -18.09
C PRO A 84 -11.56 28.39 -18.83
N SER A 85 -12.55 28.73 -19.65
CA SER A 85 -13.23 27.77 -20.53
C SER A 85 -12.31 27.25 -21.64
N ILE A 86 -12.57 26.02 -22.09
CA ILE A 86 -11.91 25.39 -23.25
C ILE A 86 -12.44 25.98 -24.55
N ASP A 87 -13.76 26.17 -24.64
CA ASP A 87 -14.46 26.44 -25.90
C ASP A 87 -14.78 27.93 -26.10
N THR A 88 -14.89 28.72 -25.02
CA THR A 88 -15.26 30.14 -25.10
C THR A 88 -14.17 31.07 -24.56
N GLN A 89 -13.62 31.91 -25.43
CA GLN A 89 -12.63 32.92 -25.04
C GLN A 89 -13.24 33.95 -24.09
N GLY A 90 -12.57 34.19 -22.95
CA GLY A 90 -12.99 35.20 -21.96
C GLY A 90 -14.03 34.70 -20.95
N GLU A 91 -14.49 33.45 -21.05
CA GLU A 91 -15.41 32.84 -20.08
C GLU A 91 -14.69 31.86 -19.15
N TYR A 92 -15.37 31.49 -18.07
CA TYR A 92 -14.89 30.56 -17.05
C TYR A 92 -15.81 29.33 -16.98
N ILE A 93 -15.22 28.18 -16.67
CA ILE A 93 -15.96 26.91 -16.52
C ILE A 93 -16.98 27.04 -15.38
N ASP A 94 -18.25 26.77 -15.66
CA ASP A 94 -19.30 26.69 -14.64
C ASP A 94 -18.98 25.54 -13.66
N PRO A 95 -19.02 25.75 -12.32
CA PRO A 95 -18.90 24.69 -11.33
C PRO A 95 -19.88 23.53 -11.48
N ASN A 96 -20.99 23.72 -12.20
CA ASN A 96 -21.96 22.67 -12.53
C ASN A 96 -21.60 21.92 -13.84
N ASN A 97 -20.69 22.45 -14.66
CA ASN A 97 -20.21 21.81 -15.87
C ASN A 97 -19.03 20.86 -15.57
N GLU A 98 -19.35 19.71 -14.98
CA GLU A 98 -18.35 18.68 -14.66
C GLU A 98 -17.66 18.10 -15.91
N LEU A 99 -18.28 18.17 -17.09
CA LEU A 99 -17.71 17.62 -18.32
C LEU A 99 -16.48 18.42 -18.77
N GLU A 100 -16.61 19.75 -18.79
CA GLU A 100 -15.52 20.64 -19.17
C GLU A 100 -14.42 20.66 -18.09
N ALA A 101 -14.81 20.64 -16.81
CA ALA A 101 -13.87 20.51 -15.70
C ALA A 101 -13.06 19.19 -15.77
N LYS A 102 -13.72 18.08 -16.14
CA LYS A 102 -13.05 16.79 -16.36
C LYS A 102 -12.02 16.89 -17.47
N GLN A 103 -12.33 17.60 -18.55
CA GLN A 103 -11.40 17.79 -19.66
C GLN A 103 -10.21 18.67 -19.27
N ALA A 104 -10.44 19.74 -18.50
CA ALA A 104 -9.37 20.56 -17.94
C ALA A 104 -8.45 19.76 -16.99
N LEU A 105 -9.01 18.87 -16.17
CA LEU A 105 -8.23 17.96 -15.31
C LEU A 105 -7.40 16.96 -16.10
N ARG A 106 -7.93 16.46 -17.23
CA ARG A 106 -7.15 15.61 -18.15
C ARG A 106 -5.94 16.36 -18.68
N GLN A 107 -6.09 17.64 -19.06
CA GLN A 107 -4.94 18.47 -19.45
C GLN A 107 -3.91 18.59 -18.33
N LEU A 108 -4.35 18.83 -17.10
CA LEU A 108 -3.47 18.87 -15.93
C LEU A 108 -2.68 17.56 -15.76
N PHE A 109 -3.35 16.40 -15.81
CA PHE A 109 -2.67 15.10 -15.71
C PHE A 109 -1.71 14.84 -16.86
N ALA A 110 -2.09 15.18 -18.10
CA ALA A 110 -1.21 15.02 -19.24
C ALA A 110 0.09 15.82 -19.07
N ILE A 111 -0.01 17.10 -18.69
CA ILE A 111 1.18 17.94 -18.46
C ILE A 111 2.00 17.40 -17.28
N ALA A 112 1.36 17.02 -16.17
CA ALA A 112 2.06 16.50 -15.00
C ALA A 112 2.80 15.18 -15.26
N PHE A 113 2.33 14.32 -16.15
CA PHE A 113 3.02 13.07 -16.51
C PHE A 113 4.05 13.25 -17.64
N LEU A 114 3.96 14.34 -18.41
CA LEU A 114 4.94 14.64 -19.46
C LEU A 114 6.10 15.55 -19.01
N HIS A 115 5.99 16.25 -17.87
CA HIS A 115 6.98 17.27 -17.46
C HIS A 115 8.39 16.72 -17.15
N ASP A 116 8.49 15.44 -16.82
CA ASP A 116 9.74 14.73 -16.49
C ASP A 116 10.03 13.61 -17.51
N ALA A 117 9.65 13.80 -18.77
CA ALA A 117 9.83 12.80 -19.83
C ALA A 117 11.30 12.40 -20.05
N ASP A 118 12.26 13.31 -19.82
CA ASP A 118 13.69 13.02 -19.85
C ASP A 118 14.09 11.95 -18.83
N LYS A 119 13.53 11.99 -17.61
CA LYS A 119 13.75 10.98 -16.57
C LYS A 119 13.13 9.63 -16.92
N TYR A 120 11.99 9.62 -17.60
CA TYR A 120 11.38 8.38 -18.09
C TYR A 120 12.34 7.65 -19.06
N TYR A 121 13.07 8.39 -19.88
CA TYR A 121 14.06 7.81 -20.81
C TYR A 121 15.45 7.59 -20.20
N GLY A 122 15.70 8.07 -18.97
CA GLY A 122 16.99 7.93 -18.29
C GLY A 122 18.09 8.81 -18.89
N GLU A 123 17.70 9.87 -19.60
CA GLU A 123 18.63 10.78 -20.24
C GLU A 123 19.03 11.89 -19.27
N LYS A 124 20.33 12.19 -19.16
CA LYS A 124 20.86 13.25 -18.29
C LYS A 124 20.58 14.63 -18.90
N SER A 125 19.31 15.01 -18.96
CA SER A 125 18.87 16.36 -19.34
C SER A 125 18.53 17.18 -18.09
N GLN A 126 18.51 18.50 -18.26
CA GLN A 126 17.95 19.42 -17.25
C GLN A 126 16.46 19.71 -17.50
N SER A 127 15.89 19.26 -18.62
CA SER A 127 14.52 19.50 -19.05
C SER A 127 14.18 18.62 -20.26
N PRO A 128 12.92 18.18 -20.45
CA PRO A 128 12.53 17.40 -21.62
C PRO A 128 12.68 18.16 -22.96
N THR A 129 13.10 17.43 -23.98
CA THR A 129 13.11 17.85 -25.39
C THR A 129 11.73 17.64 -26.04
N PRO A 130 11.42 18.34 -27.15
CA PRO A 130 10.19 18.11 -27.91
C PRO A 130 10.02 16.63 -28.31
N GLU A 131 11.09 15.97 -28.74
CA GLU A 131 11.08 14.58 -29.18
C GLU A 131 10.78 13.62 -28.04
N GLN A 132 11.35 13.85 -26.85
CA GLN A 132 11.06 13.05 -25.65
C GLN A 132 9.59 13.19 -25.23
N VAL A 133 9.07 14.42 -25.22
CA VAL A 133 7.66 14.69 -24.88
C VAL A 133 6.73 14.06 -25.90
N GLU A 134 7.01 14.20 -27.20
CA GLU A 134 6.22 13.58 -28.27
C GLU A 134 6.21 12.06 -28.16
N ARG A 135 7.37 11.45 -27.91
CA ARG A 135 7.45 10.00 -27.75
C ARG A 135 6.63 9.51 -26.56
N LEU A 136 6.77 10.14 -25.39
CA LEU A 136 6.01 9.75 -24.19
C LEU A 136 4.51 10.02 -24.36
N TYR A 137 4.14 11.11 -25.04
CA TYR A 137 2.77 11.45 -25.42
C TYR A 137 2.10 10.33 -26.23
N GLN A 138 2.84 9.69 -27.14
CA GLN A 138 2.36 8.53 -27.89
C GLN A 138 2.28 7.28 -27.02
N GLU A 139 3.30 7.01 -26.20
CA GLU A 139 3.39 5.83 -25.34
C GLU A 139 2.22 5.76 -24.34
N ILE A 140 1.85 6.87 -23.69
CA ILE A 140 0.68 6.95 -22.77
C ILE A 140 -0.62 7.42 -23.47
N LYS A 141 -0.62 7.46 -24.81
CA LYS A 141 -1.79 7.70 -25.67
C LYS A 141 -2.56 8.98 -25.35
N VAL A 142 -1.87 10.07 -24.98
CA VAL A 142 -2.50 11.35 -24.60
C VAL A 142 -3.47 11.88 -25.66
N PHE A 143 -3.17 11.65 -26.94
CA PHE A 143 -4.02 12.01 -28.08
C PHE A 143 -5.44 11.45 -28.02
N GLN A 144 -5.65 10.34 -27.32
CA GLN A 144 -6.96 9.66 -27.25
C GLN A 144 -7.90 10.27 -26.21
N TRP A 145 -7.38 11.01 -25.23
CA TRP A 145 -8.16 11.39 -24.05
C TRP A 145 -8.01 12.84 -23.60
N CYS A 146 -6.92 13.54 -23.96
CA CYS A 146 -6.63 14.87 -23.45
C CYS A 146 -7.01 16.03 -24.40
N HIS A 147 -7.26 15.74 -25.68
CA HIS A 147 -7.51 16.74 -26.74
C HIS A 147 -6.41 17.82 -26.86
N LEU A 148 -5.19 17.50 -26.44
CA LEU A 148 -4.01 18.32 -26.71
C LEU A 148 -3.15 17.61 -27.76
N THR A 149 -2.53 18.40 -28.63
CA THR A 149 -1.47 17.95 -29.53
C THR A 149 -0.14 17.80 -28.77
N ALA A 150 0.81 17.04 -29.33
CA ALA A 150 2.15 16.91 -28.74
C ALA A 150 2.85 18.27 -28.58
N LYS A 151 2.65 19.21 -29.53
CA LYS A 151 3.20 20.57 -29.46
C LYS A 151 2.60 21.40 -28.32
N GLU A 152 1.28 21.28 -28.09
CA GLU A 152 0.63 21.94 -26.95
C GLU A 152 1.08 21.33 -25.62
N CYS A 153 1.23 20.01 -25.56
CA CYS A 153 1.81 19.35 -24.39
C CYS A 153 3.24 19.84 -24.12
N TYR A 154 4.10 19.89 -25.12
CA TYR A 154 5.45 20.44 -24.98
C TYR A 154 5.44 21.90 -24.51
N THR A 155 4.55 22.72 -25.08
CA THR A 155 4.34 24.12 -24.63
C THR A 155 3.99 24.17 -23.13
N GLY A 156 3.07 23.31 -22.69
CA GLY A 156 2.68 23.20 -21.29
C GLY A 156 3.83 22.75 -20.39
N VAL A 157 4.64 21.79 -20.84
CA VAL A 157 5.86 21.34 -20.14
C VAL A 157 6.90 22.45 -20.04
N SER A 158 7.12 23.23 -21.12
CA SER A 158 8.02 24.38 -21.11
C SER A 158 7.62 25.46 -20.10
N ILE A 159 6.31 25.67 -19.87
CA ILE A 159 5.80 26.56 -18.82
C ILE A 159 6.14 26.02 -17.43
N VAL A 160 6.06 24.69 -17.22
CA VAL A 160 6.42 24.04 -15.95
C VAL A 160 7.91 24.25 -15.66
N GLU A 161 8.76 24.07 -16.68
CA GLU A 161 10.23 24.16 -16.57
C GLU A 161 10.79 25.60 -16.60
N GLU A 162 9.95 26.61 -16.87
CA GLU A 162 10.32 28.02 -17.00
C GLU A 162 11.39 28.29 -18.07
N ARG A 163 11.37 27.54 -19.19
CA ARG A 163 12.34 27.65 -20.30
C ARG A 163 11.64 27.87 -21.64
N GLY A 164 12.20 28.74 -22.48
CA GLY A 164 11.74 28.92 -23.87
C GLY A 164 10.47 29.76 -24.05
N LEU A 165 10.02 30.50 -23.03
CA LEU A 165 8.85 31.37 -23.12
C LEU A 165 8.92 32.38 -24.28
N ASP A 166 10.13 32.81 -24.64
CA ASP A 166 10.38 33.76 -25.74
C ASP A 166 10.27 33.14 -27.15
N PHE A 167 10.25 31.80 -27.27
CA PHE A 167 10.19 31.07 -28.55
C PHE A 167 8.84 30.34 -28.80
N LEU A 168 7.91 30.40 -27.84
CA LEU A 168 6.60 29.76 -27.92
C LEU A 168 5.57 30.70 -28.55
N ALA A 169 5.48 30.71 -29.88
CA ALA A 169 4.33 31.23 -30.61
C ALA A 169 3.54 30.04 -31.20
N PRO A 170 2.50 29.63 -30.47
CA PRO A 170 1.12 29.96 -30.86
C PRO A 170 0.36 30.66 -29.72
N GLU A 171 -0.87 31.12 -29.98
CA GLU A 171 -1.81 31.58 -28.95
C GLU A 171 -2.05 30.44 -27.93
N ILE A 172 -1.29 30.43 -26.84
CA ILE A 172 -1.45 29.45 -25.76
C ILE A 172 -2.84 29.67 -25.16
N SER A 173 -3.67 28.63 -25.13
CA SER A 173 -5.00 28.77 -24.55
C SER A 173 -4.89 29.20 -23.08
N PRO A 174 -5.76 30.12 -22.61
CA PRO A 174 -5.74 30.57 -21.22
C PRO A 174 -5.84 29.41 -20.21
N LEU A 175 -6.60 28.37 -20.56
CA LEU A 175 -6.71 27.17 -19.73
C LEU A 175 -5.38 26.42 -19.64
N LEU A 176 -4.73 26.10 -20.78
CA LEU A 176 -3.46 25.38 -20.80
C LEU A 176 -2.41 26.13 -19.97
N MET A 177 -2.33 27.45 -20.15
CA MET A 177 -1.47 28.32 -19.34
C MET A 177 -1.79 28.20 -17.84
N LYS A 178 -3.07 28.18 -17.46
CA LYS A 178 -3.50 28.10 -16.06
C LYS A 178 -3.17 26.73 -15.44
N VAL A 179 -3.47 25.62 -16.12
CA VAL A 179 -3.20 24.27 -15.60
C VAL A 179 -1.70 23.98 -15.56
N SER A 180 -0.91 24.40 -16.55
CA SER A 180 0.55 24.25 -16.52
C SER A 180 1.17 25.03 -15.37
N LYS A 181 0.67 26.23 -15.06
CA LYS A 181 1.11 26.97 -13.86
C LYS A 181 0.76 26.23 -12.57
N MET A 182 -0.39 25.56 -12.47
CA MET A 182 -0.73 24.74 -11.29
C MET A 182 0.25 23.56 -11.14
N VAL A 183 0.56 22.85 -12.24
CA VAL A 183 1.54 21.76 -12.26
C VAL A 183 2.93 22.27 -11.82
N ARG A 184 3.33 23.45 -12.30
CA ARG A 184 4.57 24.11 -11.88
C ARG A 184 4.64 24.36 -10.38
N GLU A 185 3.55 24.84 -9.78
CA GLU A 185 3.51 25.04 -8.32
C GLU A 185 3.68 23.72 -7.56
N GLY A 186 3.09 22.63 -8.08
CA GLY A 186 3.26 21.28 -7.57
C GLY A 186 4.71 20.77 -7.65
N ASP A 187 5.36 20.86 -8.81
CA ASP A 187 6.76 20.43 -8.96
C ASP A 187 7.72 21.28 -8.12
N LYS A 188 7.49 22.60 -8.03
CA LYS A 188 8.30 23.48 -7.17
C LYS A 188 8.22 23.06 -5.70
N LEU A 189 7.01 22.85 -5.17
CA LEU A 189 6.82 22.47 -3.77
C LEU A 189 7.43 21.09 -3.45
N THR A 190 7.19 20.10 -4.30
CA THR A 190 7.74 18.74 -4.12
C THR A 190 9.27 18.73 -4.24
N SER A 191 9.83 19.49 -5.19
CA SER A 191 11.28 19.66 -5.35
C SER A 191 11.93 20.30 -4.13
N ILE A 192 11.36 21.38 -3.61
CA ILE A 192 11.89 22.08 -2.43
C ILE A 192 11.83 21.15 -1.20
N ALA A 193 10.70 20.47 -0.99
CA ALA A 193 10.55 19.52 0.10
C ALA A 193 11.63 18.43 0.04
N SER A 194 11.89 17.87 -1.15
CA SER A 194 12.95 16.88 -1.35
C SER A 194 14.33 17.45 -1.03
N ARG A 195 14.63 18.69 -1.44
CA ARG A 195 15.95 19.32 -1.25
C ARG A 195 16.25 19.68 0.21
N GLU A 196 15.29 20.34 0.87
CA GLU A 196 15.46 20.82 2.25
C GLU A 196 15.16 19.75 3.30
N GLY A 197 14.52 18.65 2.90
CA GLY A 197 14.13 17.55 3.77
C GLY A 197 15.28 16.81 4.44
N GLY A 198 16.52 16.96 3.94
CA GLY A 198 17.76 16.58 4.61
C GLY A 198 17.84 15.09 5.01
N ASN A 199 17.39 14.75 6.21
CA ASN A 199 17.74 13.49 6.90
C ASN A 199 16.54 12.63 7.35
N SER A 200 15.30 13.11 7.25
CA SER A 200 14.13 12.35 7.70
C SER A 200 12.87 12.68 6.90
N ILE A 201 11.89 11.78 6.93
CA ILE A 201 10.60 12.03 6.29
C ILE A 201 9.86 13.20 6.95
N HIS A 202 9.98 13.34 8.28
CA HIS A 202 9.39 14.43 9.05
C HIS A 202 9.92 15.79 8.57
N THR A 203 11.24 15.94 8.42
CA THR A 203 11.85 17.20 7.97
C THR A 203 11.48 17.54 6.53
N MET A 204 11.37 16.55 5.64
CA MET A 204 10.86 16.73 4.28
C MET A 204 9.42 17.27 4.28
N LEU A 205 8.52 16.64 5.03
CA LEU A 205 7.12 17.07 5.11
C LEU A 205 6.98 18.45 5.77
N LYS A 206 7.81 18.74 6.76
CA LYS A 206 7.83 20.05 7.42
C LYS A 206 8.30 21.15 6.46
N ALA A 207 9.30 20.87 5.63
CA ALA A 207 9.72 21.78 4.58
C ALA A 207 8.58 22.04 3.58
N LEU A 208 7.89 20.99 3.11
CA LEU A 208 6.72 21.12 2.24
C LEU A 208 5.68 22.08 2.82
N ILE A 209 5.29 21.87 4.09
CA ILE A 209 4.28 22.69 4.78
C ILE A 209 4.74 24.14 4.97
N ASN A 210 6.00 24.34 5.37
CA ASN A 210 6.56 25.68 5.54
C ASN A 210 6.57 26.46 4.21
N HIS A 211 6.93 25.82 3.10
CA HIS A 211 6.95 26.47 1.79
C HIS A 211 5.56 26.67 1.20
N TYR A 212 4.63 25.74 1.45
CA TYR A 212 3.22 25.95 1.15
C TYR A 212 2.69 27.20 1.86
N ASN A 213 2.91 27.33 3.18
CA ASN A 213 2.47 28.50 3.95
C ASN A 213 3.12 29.81 3.46
N LYS A 214 4.42 29.79 3.09
CA LYS A 214 5.09 30.96 2.49
C LYS A 214 4.47 31.39 1.16
N ARG A 215 3.96 30.44 0.37
CA ARG A 215 3.31 30.69 -0.93
C ARG A 215 1.81 30.93 -0.80
N LEU A 216 1.23 30.80 0.40
CA LEU A 216 -0.21 30.95 0.62
C LEU A 216 -0.78 32.28 0.08
N PRO A 217 -0.10 33.45 0.22
CA PRO A 217 -0.59 34.69 -0.41
C PRO A 217 -0.67 34.61 -1.94
N VAL A 218 0.33 33.95 -2.57
CA VAL A 218 0.35 33.72 -4.02
C VAL A 218 -0.76 32.76 -4.43
N PHE A 219 -1.03 31.73 -3.61
CA PHE A 219 -2.09 30.76 -3.87
C PHE A 219 -3.48 31.32 -3.66
N SER A 220 -3.68 32.15 -2.65
CA SER A 220 -4.90 32.93 -2.41
C SER A 220 -5.18 33.85 -3.59
N GLN A 221 -4.20 34.65 -4.00
CA GLN A 221 -4.35 35.61 -5.09
C GLN A 221 -4.60 34.96 -6.45
N ASN A 222 -3.89 33.87 -6.78
CA ASN A 222 -3.92 33.28 -8.12
C ASN A 222 -4.86 32.09 -8.25
N TYR A 223 -5.14 31.37 -7.17
CA TYR A 223 -5.89 30.11 -7.18
C TYR A 223 -7.00 30.04 -6.13
N PHE A 224 -7.27 31.14 -5.42
CA PHE A 224 -8.38 31.26 -4.46
C PHE A 224 -8.32 30.23 -3.32
N VAL A 225 -7.12 29.80 -2.97
CA VAL A 225 -6.88 28.94 -1.81
C VAL A 225 -7.09 29.76 -0.53
N PRO A 226 -7.83 29.26 0.47
CA PRO A 226 -8.02 29.96 1.74
C PRO A 226 -6.69 30.32 2.41
N GLU A 227 -6.58 31.53 2.96
CA GLU A 227 -5.39 32.00 3.70
C GLU A 227 -5.28 31.40 5.12
N GLU A 228 -5.58 30.11 5.26
CA GLU A 228 -5.43 29.38 6.51
C GLU A 228 -4.11 28.59 6.49
N SER A 229 -3.20 28.92 7.44
CA SER A 229 -1.91 28.24 7.53
C SER A 229 -2.05 26.80 8.03
N LEU A 230 -1.27 25.89 7.44
CA LEU A 230 -1.24 24.48 7.84
C LEU A 230 -0.11 24.20 8.82
N GLY A 231 -0.39 23.37 9.83
CA GLY A 231 0.59 22.75 10.72
C GLY A 231 0.79 21.28 10.38
N LEU A 232 2.00 20.76 10.61
CA LEU A 232 2.30 19.33 10.48
C LEU A 232 2.22 18.65 11.85
N PHE A 233 1.40 17.62 11.97
CA PHE A 233 1.22 16.83 13.19
C PHE A 233 1.73 15.41 12.96
N GLU A 234 2.46 14.88 13.94
CA GLU A 234 3.02 13.53 13.92
C GLU A 234 2.45 12.71 15.08
N PHE A 235 2.02 11.48 14.79
CA PHE A 235 1.53 10.50 15.77
C PHE A 235 2.37 9.23 15.68
N ARG A 236 2.75 8.67 16.83
CA ARG A 236 3.52 7.41 16.92
C ARG A 236 2.77 6.34 17.70
N GLN A 237 2.34 5.29 17.02
CA GLN A 237 1.64 4.13 17.57
C GLN A 237 1.78 2.92 16.64
N SER A 238 1.22 1.77 17.05
CA SER A 238 1.15 0.60 16.16
C SER A 238 0.37 0.91 14.88
N PRO A 239 0.72 0.31 13.73
CA PRO A 239 0.07 0.62 12.45
C PRO A 239 -1.45 0.45 12.47
N ILE A 240 -1.96 -0.55 13.20
CA ILE A 240 -3.41 -0.80 13.32
C ILE A 240 -4.15 0.34 14.04
N VAL A 241 -3.53 0.96 15.05
CA VAL A 241 -4.10 2.11 15.75
C VAL A 241 -4.00 3.35 14.88
N LEU A 242 -2.85 3.55 14.24
CA LEU A 242 -2.62 4.70 13.36
C LEU A 242 -3.53 4.68 12.12
N HIS A 243 -3.87 3.51 11.59
CA HIS A 243 -4.85 3.36 10.53
C HIS A 243 -6.23 3.88 10.96
N SER A 244 -6.74 3.40 12.11
CA SER A 244 -8.01 3.88 12.65
C SER A 244 -7.99 5.39 12.88
N LEU A 245 -6.88 5.92 13.40
CA LEU A 245 -6.68 7.35 13.60
C LEU A 245 -6.72 8.13 12.27
N ALA A 246 -6.00 7.65 11.25
CA ALA A 246 -5.93 8.29 9.93
C ALA A 246 -7.31 8.35 9.26
N GLN A 247 -8.08 7.26 9.33
CA GLN A 247 -9.45 7.23 8.80
C GLN A 247 -10.32 8.28 9.47
N GLN A 248 -10.29 8.38 10.81
CA GLN A 248 -11.08 9.38 11.53
C GLN A 248 -10.69 10.82 11.19
N PHE A 249 -9.40 11.08 10.93
CA PHE A 249 -8.98 12.38 10.44
C PHE A 249 -9.54 12.69 9.05
N LEU A 250 -9.44 11.73 8.12
CA LEU A 250 -9.94 11.91 6.75
C LEU A 250 -11.44 12.15 6.74
N ASP A 251 -12.22 11.32 7.44
CA ASP A 251 -13.68 11.47 7.56
C ASP A 251 -14.04 12.89 8.01
N ARG A 252 -13.39 13.38 9.09
CA ARG A 252 -13.66 14.71 9.65
C ARG A 252 -13.18 15.85 8.75
N LEU A 253 -12.01 15.75 8.14
CA LEU A 253 -11.52 16.79 7.24
C LEU A 253 -12.43 16.95 6.04
N TYR A 254 -12.96 15.84 5.53
CA TYR A 254 -13.88 15.88 4.40
C TYR A 254 -15.27 16.40 4.77
N GLU A 255 -15.81 16.07 5.94
CA GLU A 255 -17.00 16.73 6.51
C GLU A 255 -16.80 18.26 6.58
N LEU A 256 -15.60 18.68 7.00
CA LEU A 256 -15.20 20.09 7.08
C LEU A 256 -14.83 20.70 5.72
N LYS A 257 -14.90 19.93 4.63
CA LYS A 257 -14.58 20.37 3.26
C LYS A 257 -13.14 20.88 3.14
N GLN A 258 -12.24 20.29 3.92
CA GLN A 258 -10.81 20.60 3.96
C GLN A 258 -10.00 19.46 3.32
N PHE A 259 -8.98 19.83 2.55
CA PHE A 259 -8.08 18.88 1.91
C PHE A 259 -6.75 18.85 2.68
N PRO A 260 -6.33 17.70 3.25
CA PRO A 260 -5.01 17.60 3.85
C PRO A 260 -3.93 17.58 2.75
N LEU A 261 -3.03 18.56 2.76
CA LEU A 261 -1.85 18.56 1.89
C LEU A 261 -0.94 17.34 2.17
N VAL A 262 -0.86 16.91 3.43
CA VAL A 262 -0.14 15.72 3.88
C VAL A 262 -1.11 14.82 4.63
N CYS A 263 -1.22 13.58 4.20
CA CYS A 263 -1.81 12.47 4.95
C CYS A 263 -0.96 11.22 4.62
N LEU A 264 -0.12 10.80 5.56
CA LEU A 264 0.90 9.79 5.31
C LEU A 264 1.02 8.84 6.49
N LEU A 265 0.63 7.58 6.28
CA LEU A 265 0.92 6.50 7.20
C LEU A 265 2.22 5.80 6.75
N ASN A 266 3.23 5.81 7.60
CA ASN A 266 4.54 5.25 7.35
C ASN A 266 4.95 4.36 8.54
N GLY A 267 4.53 3.10 8.52
CA GLY A 267 4.78 2.13 9.60
C GLY A 267 4.20 2.58 10.93
N GLU A 268 5.05 2.82 11.92
CA GLU A 268 4.70 3.28 13.27
C GLU A 268 4.59 4.80 13.40
N ARG A 269 4.57 5.53 12.27
CA ARG A 269 4.42 6.99 12.23
C ARG A 269 3.30 7.40 11.29
N PHE A 270 2.43 8.28 11.76
CA PHE A 270 1.38 8.92 10.95
C PHE A 270 1.60 10.43 10.93
N TYR A 271 1.60 11.01 9.74
CA TYR A 271 1.76 12.44 9.51
C TYR A 271 0.52 13.01 8.86
N ILE A 272 0.05 14.14 9.37
CA ILE A 272 -1.08 14.86 8.79
C ILE A 272 -0.90 16.37 8.86
N SER A 273 -1.31 17.06 7.80
CA SER A 273 -1.40 18.52 7.79
C SER A 273 -2.80 18.95 8.20
N LEU A 274 -2.90 19.80 9.23
CA LEU A 274 -4.17 20.35 9.71
C LEU A 274 -4.08 21.88 9.76
N PRO A 275 -5.19 22.60 9.58
CA PRO A 275 -5.20 24.04 9.76
C PRO A 275 -4.92 24.42 11.22
N ILE A 276 -4.00 25.36 11.45
CA ILE A 276 -3.43 25.63 12.78
C ILE A 276 -4.50 26.07 13.79
N GLU A 277 -5.44 26.92 13.37
CA GLU A 277 -6.44 27.51 14.25
C GLU A 277 -7.45 26.47 14.76
N SER A 278 -7.85 25.53 13.90
CA SER A 278 -8.85 24.51 14.18
C SER A 278 -8.27 23.15 14.62
N ALA A 279 -6.96 22.95 14.47
CA ALA A 279 -6.29 21.66 14.72
C ALA A 279 -6.57 21.09 16.12
N ASN A 280 -6.47 21.91 17.18
CA ASN A 280 -6.65 21.43 18.54
C ASN A 280 -8.05 20.87 18.80
N ALA A 281 -9.10 21.53 18.28
CA ALA A 281 -10.47 21.07 18.41
C ALA A 281 -10.70 19.79 17.60
N LEU A 282 -10.17 19.75 16.38
CA LEU A 282 -10.26 18.61 15.48
C LEU A 282 -9.57 17.37 16.08
N ILE A 283 -8.33 17.49 16.57
CA ILE A 283 -7.59 16.37 17.15
C ILE A 283 -8.31 15.81 18.38
N LYS A 284 -8.87 16.68 19.25
CA LYS A 284 -9.64 16.23 20.42
C LYS A 284 -10.86 15.40 20.01
N LYS A 285 -11.59 15.83 18.98
CA LYS A 285 -12.75 15.10 18.46
C LYS A 285 -12.34 13.76 17.85
N VAL A 286 -11.29 13.75 17.03
CA VAL A 286 -10.74 12.54 16.42
C VAL A 286 -10.24 11.55 17.47
N PHE A 287 -9.58 12.00 18.54
CA PHE A 287 -9.17 11.15 19.65
C PHE A 287 -10.35 10.55 20.38
N TYR A 288 -11.42 11.31 20.60
CA TYR A 288 -12.65 10.79 21.19
C TYR A 288 -13.26 9.69 20.32
N ASP A 289 -13.45 9.95 19.02
CA ASP A 289 -14.03 8.98 18.09
C ASP A 289 -13.16 7.71 17.97
N THR A 290 -11.82 7.87 17.93
CA THR A 290 -10.86 6.75 17.90
C THR A 290 -10.91 5.93 19.19
N GLU A 291 -11.05 6.56 20.36
CA GLU A 291 -11.20 5.87 21.65
C GLU A 291 -12.43 4.95 21.64
N GLN A 292 -13.56 5.41 21.10
CA GLN A 292 -14.80 4.63 21.02
C GLN A 292 -14.65 3.41 20.10
N ILE A 293 -14.03 3.61 18.92
CA ILE A 293 -13.76 2.53 17.96
C ILE A 293 -12.86 1.48 18.59
N LEU A 294 -11.73 1.89 19.16
CA LEU A 294 -10.81 0.94 19.79
C LEU A 294 -11.47 0.22 20.95
N SER A 295 -12.31 0.89 21.75
CA SER A 295 -13.00 0.26 22.88
C SER A 295 -14.01 -0.82 22.45
N GLY A 296 -14.39 -0.89 21.17
CA GLY A 296 -15.48 -1.75 20.71
C GLY A 296 -16.88 -1.25 21.12
N ASN A 297 -16.94 -0.02 21.66
CA ASN A 297 -18.15 0.61 22.18
C ASN A 297 -18.77 1.55 21.15
N LYS A 298 -18.88 1.12 19.88
CA LYS A 298 -19.45 1.97 18.83
C LYS A 298 -20.94 2.22 19.14
N PRO A 299 -21.38 3.49 19.24
CA PRO A 299 -22.80 3.81 19.37
C PRO A 299 -23.59 3.16 18.24
N SER A 300 -24.61 2.38 18.58
CA SER A 300 -25.46 1.74 17.59
C SER A 300 -26.90 1.66 18.08
N ILE A 301 -27.80 1.70 17.10
CA ILE A 301 -29.24 1.63 17.29
C ILE A 301 -29.66 0.37 16.57
N ASN A 302 -30.36 -0.51 17.27
CA ASN A 302 -30.86 -1.76 16.71
C ASN A 302 -32.38 -1.82 16.89
N ARG A 303 -33.11 -1.91 15.78
CA ARG A 303 -34.56 -2.14 15.80
C ARG A 303 -34.92 -3.61 15.59
N LYS A 304 -35.80 -4.15 16.44
CA LYS A 304 -36.42 -5.45 16.21
C LYS A 304 -37.49 -5.35 15.12
N ASN A 305 -37.34 -6.13 14.05
CA ASN A 305 -38.24 -6.12 12.89
C ASN A 305 -39.69 -6.50 13.21
N THR A 306 -39.93 -7.30 14.24
CA THR A 306 -41.26 -7.83 14.59
C THR A 306 -42.05 -6.94 15.55
N SER A 307 -41.40 -6.32 16.53
CA SER A 307 -42.05 -5.48 17.55
C SER A 307 -41.88 -3.99 17.32
N GLY A 308 -40.89 -3.59 16.52
CA GLY A 308 -40.48 -2.19 16.37
C GLY A 308 -39.70 -1.63 17.57
N GLU A 309 -39.40 -2.48 18.56
CA GLU A 309 -38.59 -2.10 19.72
C GLU A 309 -37.20 -1.66 19.30
N VAL A 310 -36.73 -0.55 19.86
CA VAL A 310 -35.40 0.00 19.60
C VAL A 310 -34.51 -0.23 20.83
N THR A 311 -33.33 -0.77 20.60
CA THR A 311 -32.27 -0.95 21.60
C THR A 311 -31.14 0.01 21.29
N LEU A 312 -30.72 0.78 22.29
CA LEU A 312 -29.58 1.68 22.19
C LEU A 312 -28.37 0.99 22.83
N LEU A 313 -27.30 0.83 22.06
CA LEU A 313 -26.03 0.28 22.53
C LEU A 313 -24.99 1.39 22.51
N HIS A 314 -24.27 1.55 23.62
CA HIS A 314 -23.20 2.54 23.75
C HIS A 314 -23.61 4.00 23.47
N ILE A 315 -24.88 4.35 23.71
CA ILE A 315 -25.41 5.72 23.59
C ILE A 315 -25.67 6.28 24.99
N ASP A 316 -24.94 7.33 25.34
CA ASP A 316 -24.91 7.93 26.68
C ASP A 316 -25.51 9.34 26.75
N SER A 317 -25.96 9.89 25.62
CA SER A 317 -26.51 11.23 25.54
C SER A 317 -27.40 11.42 24.30
N ALA A 318 -28.21 12.47 24.34
CA ALA A 318 -29.03 12.90 23.21
C ALA A 318 -28.16 13.28 22.00
N ALA A 319 -27.04 13.98 22.22
CA ALA A 319 -26.06 14.29 21.18
C ALA A 319 -25.53 13.03 20.49
N THR A 320 -25.11 12.02 21.25
CA THR A 320 -24.62 10.74 20.69
C THR A 320 -25.71 10.02 19.89
N LEU A 321 -26.97 10.05 20.35
CA LEU A 321 -28.11 9.47 19.62
C LEU A 321 -28.36 10.16 18.28
N ILE A 322 -28.46 11.49 18.29
CA ILE A 322 -28.73 12.30 17.10
C ILE A 322 -27.61 12.11 16.06
N LYS A 323 -26.36 12.14 16.51
CA LYS A 323 -25.19 11.87 15.68
C LYS A 323 -25.27 10.48 15.03
N THR A 324 -25.56 9.43 15.81
CA THR A 324 -25.68 8.05 15.31
C THR A 324 -26.73 7.92 14.19
N LEU A 325 -27.86 8.63 14.31
CA LEU A 325 -28.92 8.63 13.29
C LEU A 325 -28.62 9.52 12.08
N THR A 326 -27.75 10.51 12.25
CA THR A 326 -27.29 11.37 11.14
C THR A 326 -26.25 10.61 10.32
N ASP A 327 -25.32 9.94 10.99
CA ASP A 327 -24.24 9.15 10.37
C ASP A 327 -24.79 7.86 9.72
N THR A 328 -25.76 7.21 10.38
CA THR A 328 -26.40 5.97 9.92
C THR A 328 -27.92 6.02 10.15
N PRO A 329 -28.68 6.74 9.31
CA PRO A 329 -30.14 6.78 9.38
C PRO A 329 -30.70 5.40 9.06
N GLU A 330 -31.03 4.63 10.08
CA GLU A 330 -31.66 3.32 9.94
C GLU A 330 -32.98 3.45 9.16
N VAL A 331 -33.09 2.66 8.09
CA VAL A 331 -34.22 2.64 7.14
C VAL A 331 -35.46 1.94 7.74
N GLY A 332 -35.62 1.97 9.07
CA GLY A 332 -36.66 1.23 9.79
C GLY A 332 -37.29 1.96 10.98
N LEU A 333 -36.87 3.19 11.29
CA LEU A 333 -37.34 3.88 12.49
C LEU A 333 -38.68 4.61 12.31
N LEU A 334 -39.00 5.07 11.10
CA LEU A 334 -40.31 5.66 10.78
C LEU A 334 -41.23 4.58 10.18
N THR A 335 -41.70 3.68 11.05
CA THR A 335 -42.50 2.52 10.66
C THR A 335 -43.89 2.53 11.27
N VAL A 336 -44.85 2.06 10.51
CA VAL A 336 -46.28 2.03 10.85
C VAL A 336 -46.81 0.59 10.76
N GLU A 337 -47.89 0.32 11.47
CA GLU A 337 -48.55 -0.98 11.41
C GLU A 337 -49.36 -1.14 10.13
N ALA A 338 -49.31 -2.34 9.54
CA ALA A 338 -49.98 -2.65 8.28
C ALA A 338 -51.49 -2.35 8.28
N ALA A 339 -52.12 -2.57 9.44
CA ALA A 339 -53.54 -2.34 9.67
C ALA A 339 -53.91 -0.85 9.68
N ASP A 340 -52.97 0.01 10.06
CA ASP A 340 -53.21 1.46 10.17
C ASP A 340 -52.91 2.21 8.87
N TRP A 341 -52.14 1.61 7.95
CA TRP A 341 -51.59 2.28 6.77
C TRP A 341 -52.64 3.05 5.96
N ASP A 342 -53.77 2.42 5.64
CA ASP A 342 -54.79 3.01 4.78
C ASP A 342 -55.40 4.27 5.43
N SER A 343 -55.41 4.34 6.76
CA SER A 343 -55.87 5.52 7.50
C SER A 343 -54.84 6.64 7.48
N VAL A 344 -53.55 6.32 7.60
CA VAL A 344 -52.47 7.30 7.81
C VAL A 344 -51.72 7.72 6.53
N ASN A 345 -51.85 6.97 5.45
CA ASN A 345 -51.11 7.17 4.20
C ASN A 345 -51.25 8.60 3.65
N GLY A 346 -52.44 9.18 3.67
CA GLY A 346 -52.68 10.54 3.20
C GLY A 346 -51.86 11.59 3.95
N TYR A 347 -51.78 11.48 5.28
CA TYR A 347 -50.96 12.38 6.10
C TYR A 347 -49.47 12.20 5.82
N ILE A 348 -49.00 10.95 5.74
CA ILE A 348 -47.59 10.62 5.48
C ILE A 348 -47.17 11.14 4.11
N THR A 349 -47.99 10.96 3.08
CA THR A 349 -47.73 11.44 1.72
C THR A 349 -47.68 12.98 1.68
N ASN A 350 -48.60 13.66 2.37
CA ASN A 350 -48.58 15.11 2.48
C ASN A 350 -47.34 15.62 3.23
N TRP A 351 -46.94 14.95 4.30
CA TRP A 351 -45.73 15.30 5.05
C TRP A 351 -44.48 15.12 4.19
N VAL A 352 -44.38 13.99 3.46
CA VAL A 352 -43.31 13.71 2.51
C VAL A 352 -43.22 14.79 1.43
N ALA A 353 -44.36 15.18 0.85
CA ALA A 353 -44.42 16.25 -0.15
C ALA A 353 -43.99 17.62 0.42
N ALA A 354 -44.35 17.91 1.68
CA ALA A 354 -44.01 19.17 2.34
C ALA A 354 -42.53 19.26 2.76
N VAL A 355 -41.86 18.11 2.97
CA VAL A 355 -40.43 18.06 3.29
C VAL A 355 -39.56 18.07 2.03
N GLY A 356 -40.04 17.46 0.94
CA GLY A 356 -39.28 17.30 -0.30
C GLY A 356 -38.23 16.18 -0.20
N GLU A 357 -37.75 15.69 -1.34
CA GLU A 357 -36.64 14.72 -1.45
C GLU A 357 -36.85 13.39 -0.67
N LEU A 358 -38.11 13.04 -0.41
CA LEU A 358 -38.53 11.84 0.28
C LEU A 358 -39.58 11.09 -0.57
N ILE A 359 -39.70 9.78 -0.34
CA ILE A 359 -40.69 8.90 -0.95
C ILE A 359 -41.51 8.27 0.17
N ALA A 360 -42.84 8.38 0.07
CA ALA A 360 -43.75 7.55 0.86
C ALA A 360 -43.75 6.14 0.26
N CYS A 361 -43.47 5.13 1.08
CA CYS A 361 -43.38 3.75 0.62
C CYS A 361 -44.77 3.14 0.40
N ASP A 362 -44.93 2.31 -0.63
CA ASP A 362 -46.19 1.60 -0.87
C ASP A 362 -46.51 0.57 0.21
N LYS A 363 -47.80 0.28 0.40
CA LYS A 363 -48.27 -0.78 1.29
C LYS A 363 -47.74 -2.13 0.81
N PRO A 364 -46.95 -2.85 1.61
CA PRO A 364 -46.39 -4.14 1.22
C PRO A 364 -47.39 -5.29 1.40
N THR A 365 -47.11 -6.41 0.73
CA THR A 365 -48.00 -7.58 0.65
C THR A 365 -47.92 -8.54 1.85
N THR A 366 -46.86 -8.54 2.68
CA THR A 366 -46.64 -9.60 3.72
C THR A 366 -45.88 -9.19 5.00
N GLY A 367 -46.55 -8.89 6.13
CA GLY A 367 -45.87 -8.48 7.37
C GLY A 367 -46.66 -7.50 8.24
N LYS A 368 -46.23 -7.29 9.50
CA LYS A 368 -46.96 -6.47 10.51
C LYS A 368 -46.52 -5.01 10.58
N LEU A 369 -45.24 -4.71 10.37
CA LEU A 369 -44.64 -3.38 10.52
C LEU A 369 -43.83 -3.02 9.27
N TRP A 370 -43.99 -1.79 8.78
CA TRP A 370 -43.48 -1.39 7.48
C TRP A 370 -42.94 0.03 7.48
N LEU A 371 -41.88 0.25 6.70
CA LEU A 371 -41.26 1.56 6.55
C LEU A 371 -42.22 2.48 5.81
N ALA A 372 -42.59 3.59 6.43
CA ALA A 372 -43.51 4.56 5.86
C ALA A 372 -42.83 5.53 4.90
N ILE A 373 -41.58 5.92 5.21
CA ILE A 373 -40.87 7.01 4.54
C ILE A 373 -39.43 6.58 4.27
N LYS A 374 -38.92 6.85 3.07
CA LYS A 374 -37.50 6.71 2.72
C LYS A 374 -37.01 7.92 1.93
N PRO A 375 -35.69 8.20 1.91
CA PRO A 375 -35.13 9.25 1.06
C PRO A 375 -35.27 8.93 -0.44
N GLN A 376 -35.53 9.95 -1.25
CA GLN A 376 -35.52 9.84 -2.72
C GLN A 376 -34.06 9.88 -3.20
N ARG A 377 -33.37 8.73 -3.25
CA ARG A 377 -31.96 8.67 -3.63
C ARG A 377 -31.76 8.53 -5.14
N LEU A 378 -30.84 9.32 -5.70
CA LEU A 378 -30.14 8.98 -6.94
C LEU A 378 -28.89 8.11 -6.63
N PRO A 379 -28.41 7.29 -7.57
CA PRO A 379 -27.19 6.51 -7.36
C PRO A 379 -25.99 7.46 -7.09
N GLY A 380 -25.38 7.36 -5.89
CA GLY A 380 -24.15 8.09 -5.54
C GLY A 380 -24.28 9.27 -4.56
N GLU A 381 -25.48 9.55 -4.03
CA GLU A 381 -25.70 10.59 -3.02
C GLU A 381 -25.38 10.09 -1.58
N THR A 382 -24.69 10.92 -0.79
CA THR A 382 -24.30 10.62 0.60
C THR A 382 -25.40 11.01 1.59
N HIS A 383 -25.27 10.57 2.85
CA HIS A 383 -26.24 10.82 3.92
C HIS A 383 -26.34 12.29 4.38
N GLU A 384 -25.42 13.16 3.94
CA GLU A 384 -25.31 14.55 4.40
C GLU A 384 -26.38 15.49 3.85
N ASP A 385 -27.06 15.12 2.76
CA ASP A 385 -28.07 15.95 2.10
C ASP A 385 -29.51 15.59 2.54
N LEU A 386 -29.67 14.82 3.63
CA LEU A 386 -31.01 14.43 4.07
C LEU A 386 -31.79 15.62 4.64
N PRO A 387 -33.10 15.74 4.31
CA PRO A 387 -33.92 16.83 4.84
C PRO A 387 -33.90 16.88 6.36
N ARG A 388 -33.65 18.07 6.93
CA ARG A 388 -33.51 18.27 8.39
C ARG A 388 -34.70 17.73 9.19
N ARG A 389 -35.92 17.92 8.66
CA ARG A 389 -37.17 17.39 9.24
C ARG A 389 -37.20 15.86 9.32
N TYR A 390 -36.59 15.17 8.37
CA TYR A 390 -36.48 13.71 8.36
C TYR A 390 -35.55 13.21 9.46
N LEU A 391 -34.35 13.79 9.60
CA LEU A 391 -33.41 13.44 10.67
C LEU A 391 -33.98 13.72 12.07
N TRP A 392 -34.74 14.79 12.21
CA TRP A 392 -35.41 15.14 13.46
C TRP A 392 -36.51 14.14 13.79
N ALA A 393 -37.34 13.77 12.81
CA ALA A 393 -38.36 12.75 12.98
C ALA A 393 -37.75 11.39 13.37
N LEU A 394 -36.62 11.00 12.77
CA LEU A 394 -35.89 9.78 13.17
C LEU A 394 -35.42 9.84 14.64
N SER A 395 -34.85 10.97 15.05
CA SER A 395 -34.34 11.16 16.41
C SER A 395 -35.44 11.13 17.45
N ILE A 396 -36.57 11.80 17.18
CA ILE A 396 -37.75 11.83 18.05
C ILE A 396 -38.40 10.44 18.09
N ALA A 397 -38.58 9.77 16.96
CA ALA A 397 -39.13 8.41 16.91
C ALA A 397 -38.29 7.42 17.72
N THR A 398 -36.96 7.52 17.62
CA THR A 398 -36.01 6.72 18.41
C THR A 398 -36.17 7.01 19.90
N ALA A 399 -36.21 8.28 20.30
CA ALA A 399 -36.42 8.69 21.67
C ALA A 399 -37.76 8.19 22.23
N LEU A 400 -38.83 8.15 21.43
CA LEU A 400 -40.13 7.60 21.84
C LEU A 400 -40.14 6.06 21.96
N ARG A 401 -39.26 5.36 21.25
CA ARG A 401 -39.24 3.88 21.12
C ARG A 401 -38.21 3.15 21.97
N ALA A 402 -37.08 3.80 22.24
CA ALA A 402 -35.92 3.13 22.80
C ALA A 402 -36.16 2.63 24.23
N LYS A 403 -35.98 1.32 24.45
CA LYS A 403 -36.28 0.66 25.74
C LYS A 403 -35.13 0.88 26.73
N ARG A 404 -35.48 1.32 27.95
CA ARG A 404 -34.52 1.58 29.05
C ARG A 404 -34.29 0.37 29.96
N GLU A 405 -35.35 -0.35 30.32
CA GLU A 405 -35.31 -1.45 31.31
C GLU A 405 -36.26 -2.59 30.92
N GLU A 406 -35.91 -3.83 31.27
CA GLU A 406 -36.69 -5.02 30.94
C GLU A 406 -38.10 -5.04 31.56
N LYS A 407 -38.31 -4.30 32.65
CA LYS A 407 -39.52 -4.36 33.49
C LYS A 407 -40.67 -3.43 33.07
N ILE A 408 -40.47 -2.50 32.14
CA ILE A 408 -41.54 -1.59 31.66
C ILE A 408 -42.03 -2.09 30.29
N THR A 409 -43.36 -2.19 30.14
CA THR A 409 -43.98 -2.55 28.86
C THR A 409 -43.87 -1.39 27.86
N LEU A 410 -43.73 -1.70 26.57
CA LEU A 410 -43.56 -0.69 25.51
C LEU A 410 -44.71 0.34 25.51
N ASN A 411 -45.94 -0.08 25.80
CA ASN A 411 -47.11 0.80 25.86
C ASN A 411 -47.08 1.75 27.06
N ALA A 412 -46.60 1.30 28.22
CA ALA A 412 -46.45 2.17 29.39
C ALA A 412 -45.35 3.22 29.16
N LEU A 413 -44.24 2.80 28.54
CA LEU A 413 -43.15 3.68 28.14
C LEU A 413 -43.63 4.73 27.12
N LEU A 414 -44.39 4.30 26.10
CA LEU A 414 -44.95 5.21 25.10
C LEU A 414 -45.83 6.27 25.76
N LYS A 415 -46.78 5.86 26.61
CA LYS A 415 -47.69 6.81 27.29
C LYS A 415 -46.91 7.86 28.06
N MET A 416 -45.92 7.47 28.85
CA MET A 416 -45.07 8.40 29.61
C MET A 416 -44.37 9.40 28.69
N ARG A 417 -43.75 8.95 27.60
CA ARG A 417 -43.00 9.83 26.69
C ARG A 417 -43.91 10.70 25.82
N LEU A 418 -45.09 10.20 25.46
CA LEU A 418 -46.11 11.03 24.84
C LEU A 418 -46.56 12.11 25.82
N THR A 419 -46.84 11.82 27.09
CA THR A 419 -47.18 12.86 28.07
C THR A 419 -46.12 13.97 28.10
N ARG A 420 -44.83 13.61 28.14
CA ARG A 420 -43.72 14.58 28.06
C ARG A 420 -43.72 15.38 26.76
N LEU A 421 -44.02 14.74 25.63
CA LEU A 421 -44.14 15.43 24.34
C LEU A 421 -45.33 16.40 24.31
N HIS A 422 -46.44 16.08 24.96
CA HIS A 422 -47.60 16.97 25.07
C HIS A 422 -47.31 18.14 26.01
N GLU A 423 -46.55 17.93 27.08
CA GLU A 423 -46.06 19.03 27.93
C GLU A 423 -45.16 19.98 27.14
N TRP A 424 -44.34 19.45 26.23
CA TRP A 424 -43.46 20.25 25.36
C TRP A 424 -44.23 20.94 24.23
N TYR A 425 -45.16 20.24 23.59
CA TYR A 425 -46.01 20.75 22.50
C TYR A 425 -47.50 20.50 22.81
N PRO A 426 -48.16 21.39 23.57
CA PRO A 426 -49.54 21.18 24.05
C PRO A 426 -50.58 20.95 22.94
N ARG A 427 -50.34 21.49 21.75
CA ARG A 427 -51.26 21.38 20.60
C ARG A 427 -50.98 20.20 19.68
N ILE A 428 -49.91 19.42 19.90
CA ILE A 428 -49.47 18.39 18.95
C ILE A 428 -50.56 17.33 18.69
N GLN A 429 -51.31 16.95 19.73
CA GLN A 429 -52.44 16.03 19.61
C GLN A 429 -53.57 16.63 18.79
N THR A 430 -53.92 17.88 19.10
CA THR A 430 -55.00 18.62 18.45
C THR A 430 -54.74 18.74 16.95
N VAL A 431 -53.50 19.07 16.56
CA VAL A 431 -53.11 19.16 15.14
C VAL A 431 -53.23 17.80 14.44
N LEU A 432 -52.83 16.71 15.09
CA LEU A 432 -53.00 15.37 14.53
C LEU A 432 -54.48 14.95 14.42
N THR A 433 -55.32 15.31 15.40
CA THR A 433 -56.78 15.04 15.35
C THR A 433 -57.53 15.91 14.34
N GLU A 434 -57.03 17.11 14.06
CA GLU A 434 -57.58 18.07 13.08
C GLU A 434 -57.01 17.90 11.67
N ALA A 435 -56.01 17.02 11.50
CA ALA A 435 -55.48 16.64 10.19
C ALA A 435 -56.61 16.12 9.28
N PRO A 436 -56.51 16.23 7.94
CA PRO A 436 -57.61 16.01 7.00
C PRO A 436 -58.34 14.64 7.08
N ASN A 437 -57.80 13.67 7.82
CA ASN A 437 -58.39 12.34 8.04
C ASN A 437 -59.03 12.14 9.43
N HIS A 438 -59.09 13.17 10.29
CA HIS A 438 -59.65 13.12 11.65
C HIS A 438 -59.15 11.92 12.48
N PHE A 439 -57.85 11.91 12.81
CA PHE A 439 -57.24 10.77 13.48
C PHE A 439 -57.79 10.55 14.89
N VAL A 440 -58.39 9.37 15.12
CA VAL A 440 -58.61 8.85 16.47
C VAL A 440 -57.36 8.09 16.91
N LEU A 441 -56.38 8.82 17.43
CA LEU A 441 -55.03 8.31 17.72
C LEU A 441 -55.03 7.06 18.62
N SER A 442 -56.01 6.90 19.51
CA SER A 442 -56.16 5.73 20.39
C SER A 442 -56.48 4.43 19.65
N HIS A 443 -56.92 4.48 18.39
CA HIS A 443 -57.20 3.29 17.57
C HIS A 443 -55.97 2.75 16.85
N PHE A 444 -54.92 3.55 16.73
CA PHE A 444 -53.71 3.13 16.03
C PHE A 444 -52.77 2.35 16.93
N GLY A 445 -51.99 1.45 16.33
CA GLY A 445 -50.93 0.74 17.01
C GLY A 445 -49.81 1.65 17.50
N THR A 446 -49.07 1.18 18.50
CA THR A 446 -48.02 1.92 19.22
C THR A 446 -46.96 2.49 18.28
N ASN A 447 -46.53 1.71 17.28
CA ASN A 447 -45.53 2.13 16.31
C ASN A 447 -46.06 3.26 15.41
N THR A 448 -47.32 3.12 14.96
CA THR A 448 -48.00 4.14 14.15
C THR A 448 -48.13 5.45 14.91
N GLN A 449 -48.59 5.41 16.17
CA GLN A 449 -48.68 6.60 17.02
C GLN A 449 -47.31 7.28 17.15
N GLN A 450 -46.26 6.54 17.50
CA GLN A 450 -44.89 7.09 17.63
C GLN A 450 -44.40 7.76 16.34
N THR A 451 -44.67 7.17 15.18
CA THR A 451 -44.30 7.77 13.90
C THR A 451 -45.08 9.05 13.63
N LEU A 452 -46.40 9.06 13.80
CA LEU A 452 -47.21 10.27 13.58
C LEU A 452 -46.79 11.43 14.51
N PHE A 453 -46.61 11.14 15.80
CA PHE A 453 -46.13 12.15 16.76
C PHE A 453 -44.71 12.64 16.43
N ALA A 454 -43.81 11.76 15.98
CA ALA A 454 -42.47 12.17 15.59
C ALA A 454 -42.46 13.08 14.35
N LEU A 455 -43.28 12.77 13.34
CA LEU A 455 -43.43 13.60 12.14
C LEU A 455 -44.01 14.98 12.47
N GLN A 456 -45.05 15.03 13.31
CA GLN A 456 -45.63 16.30 13.73
C GLN A 456 -44.65 17.10 14.58
N ALA A 457 -43.98 16.49 15.56
CA ALA A 457 -43.02 17.18 16.42
C ALA A 457 -41.85 17.76 15.63
N ALA A 458 -41.33 17.02 14.63
CA ALA A 458 -40.31 17.52 13.73
C ALA A 458 -40.77 18.74 12.90
N THR A 459 -42.08 18.81 12.59
CA THR A 459 -42.68 19.94 11.88
C THR A 459 -42.75 21.18 12.78
N GLU A 460 -43.26 21.01 14.01
CA GLU A 460 -43.35 22.07 15.02
C GLU A 460 -41.98 22.63 15.37
N MET A 461 -40.98 21.76 15.55
CA MET A 461 -39.61 22.15 15.84
C MET A 461 -39.00 23.04 14.75
N VAL A 462 -39.23 22.77 13.46
CA VAL A 462 -38.62 23.61 12.40
C VAL A 462 -39.20 25.01 12.42
N ASN A 463 -40.45 25.13 12.88
CA ASN A 463 -41.15 26.40 12.95
C ASN A 463 -40.89 27.15 14.28
N ASN A 464 -40.20 26.52 15.26
CA ASN A 464 -39.93 27.11 16.57
C ASN A 464 -38.42 27.10 16.88
N SER A 465 -37.80 28.28 16.97
CA SER A 465 -36.36 28.45 17.21
C SER A 465 -35.96 28.45 18.69
N GLU A 466 -36.89 28.33 19.64
CA GLU A 466 -36.58 28.44 21.07
C GLU A 466 -35.83 27.24 21.64
N TYR A 467 -35.95 26.06 21.01
CA TYR A 467 -35.41 24.80 21.55
C TYR A 467 -34.62 24.01 20.51
N THR A 468 -33.60 23.30 20.99
CA THR A 468 -32.77 22.41 20.17
C THR A 468 -33.34 20.99 20.14
N LEU A 469 -33.00 20.22 19.10
CA LEU A 469 -33.35 18.79 19.01
C LEU A 469 -32.78 18.01 20.19
N GLU A 470 -31.58 18.38 20.63
CA GLU A 470 -30.89 17.71 21.73
C GLU A 470 -31.67 17.84 23.05
N GLU A 471 -32.20 19.03 23.34
CA GLU A 471 -33.05 19.27 24.52
C GLU A 471 -34.34 18.46 24.47
N LEU A 472 -35.03 18.43 23.33
CA LEU A 472 -36.25 17.63 23.19
C LEU A 472 -35.97 16.13 23.34
N VAL A 473 -34.91 15.62 22.68
CA VAL A 473 -34.53 14.20 22.78
C VAL A 473 -34.15 13.84 24.21
N ALA A 474 -33.38 14.68 24.90
CA ALA A 474 -33.03 14.48 26.31
C ALA A 474 -34.29 14.48 27.20
N TRP A 475 -35.22 15.40 26.98
CA TRP A 475 -36.49 15.48 27.70
C TRP A 475 -37.36 14.23 27.51
N LEU A 476 -37.56 13.82 26.25
CA LEU A 476 -38.37 12.65 25.90
C LEU A 476 -37.75 11.35 26.44
N TYR A 477 -36.44 11.19 26.27
CA TYR A 477 -35.77 9.96 26.68
C TYR A 477 -35.60 9.85 28.20
N GLY A 478 -35.25 10.96 28.87
CA GLY A 478 -34.82 11.02 30.28
C GLY A 478 -33.31 10.76 30.43
N ASP A 479 -32.90 10.20 31.57
CA ASP A 479 -31.47 9.90 31.79
C ASP A 479 -30.98 8.78 30.88
N PHE A 480 -29.89 9.07 30.17
CA PHE A 480 -29.18 8.08 29.38
C PHE A 480 -28.35 7.14 30.28
N PRO A 481 -28.10 5.89 29.85
CA PRO A 481 -27.31 4.95 30.64
C PRO A 481 -25.86 5.44 30.80
N VAL A 482 -25.32 5.28 32.01
CA VAL A 482 -23.89 5.47 32.26
C VAL A 482 -23.15 4.27 31.64
N LEU A 483 -22.32 4.53 30.64
CA LEU A 483 -21.52 3.47 30.00
C LEU A 483 -20.56 2.85 31.01
N ALA A 484 -20.32 1.54 30.88
CA ALA A 484 -19.36 0.80 31.70
C ALA A 484 -17.95 1.43 31.66
N GLU A 485 -17.08 1.06 32.62
CA GLU A 485 -15.69 1.51 32.66
C GLU A 485 -15.04 1.42 31.28
N LYS A 486 -14.53 2.57 30.82
CA LYS A 486 -13.84 2.73 29.54
C LYS A 486 -12.73 1.68 29.40
N ASP A 487 -12.56 1.12 28.20
CA ASP A 487 -11.53 0.10 27.92
C ASP A 487 -10.15 0.65 28.32
N ALA A 488 -9.56 0.08 29.37
CA ALA A 488 -8.29 0.53 29.94
C ALA A 488 -7.14 0.51 28.92
N GLY A 489 -7.21 -0.38 27.91
CA GLY A 489 -6.24 -0.44 26.83
C GLY A 489 -6.41 0.69 25.82
N ALA A 490 -7.63 0.98 25.39
CA ALA A 490 -7.96 2.11 24.52
C ALA A 490 -7.59 3.45 25.20
N GLN A 491 -7.91 3.61 26.48
CA GLN A 491 -7.51 4.78 27.27
C GLN A 491 -5.99 4.94 27.37
N ALA A 492 -5.25 3.86 27.62
CA ALA A 492 -3.80 3.91 27.67
C ALA A 492 -3.20 4.33 26.32
N ILE A 493 -3.73 3.82 25.20
CA ILE A 493 -3.31 4.22 23.85
C ILE A 493 -3.60 5.71 23.60
N MET A 494 -4.82 6.18 23.91
CA MET A 494 -5.20 7.59 23.75
C MET A 494 -4.38 8.52 24.65
N THR A 495 -4.01 8.09 25.85
CA THR A 495 -3.18 8.88 26.77
C THR A 495 -1.80 9.14 26.16
N VAL A 496 -1.17 8.12 25.57
CA VAL A 496 0.11 8.28 24.87
C VAL A 496 -0.02 9.27 23.71
N LEU A 497 -1.08 9.17 22.90
CA LEU A 497 -1.32 10.12 21.80
C LEU A 497 -1.57 11.55 22.30
N LYS A 498 -2.32 11.72 23.40
CA LYS A 498 -2.57 13.03 24.03
C LYS A 498 -1.29 13.66 24.59
N ILE A 499 -0.38 12.87 25.16
CA ILE A 499 0.93 13.33 25.60
C ILE A 499 1.77 13.79 24.39
N GLN A 500 1.79 13.02 23.30
CA GLN A 500 2.53 13.38 22.07
C GLN A 500 2.11 14.73 21.49
N GLN A 501 0.82 15.08 21.61
CA GLN A 501 0.26 16.36 21.14
C GLN A 501 0.23 17.46 22.22
N GLY A 502 0.78 17.22 23.41
CA GLY A 502 0.82 18.22 24.49
C GLY A 502 -0.51 18.53 25.16
N PHE A 503 -1.55 17.69 25.00
CA PHE A 503 -2.82 17.86 25.71
C PHE A 503 -2.77 17.43 27.18
N ILE A 504 -1.79 16.61 27.54
CA ILE A 504 -1.54 16.15 28.91
C ILE A 504 -0.07 16.43 29.20
N SER A 505 0.21 17.06 30.34
CA SER A 505 1.57 17.28 30.81
C SER A 505 2.21 15.94 31.18
N ASP A 506 3.41 15.68 30.64
CA ASP A 506 4.18 14.51 31.03
C ASP A 506 4.74 14.73 32.44
N ASN A 507 4.02 14.20 33.45
CA ASN A 507 4.51 14.21 34.82
C ASN A 507 5.64 13.18 35.04
N GLN A 508 6.09 12.46 34.00
CA GLN A 508 7.17 11.48 34.06
C GLN A 508 8.35 11.86 33.16
N THR A 509 9.14 12.84 33.61
CA THR A 509 10.53 12.94 33.18
C THR A 509 11.34 11.78 33.77
N THR A 510 11.35 10.62 33.12
CA THR A 510 12.47 9.65 33.21
C THR A 510 12.44 8.60 32.08
N PRO A 511 13.60 8.16 31.59
CA PRO A 511 13.73 7.39 30.35
C PRO A 511 13.39 5.91 30.52
N VAL A 512 13.09 5.29 29.37
CA VAL A 512 13.36 3.90 28.96
C VAL A 512 13.67 2.92 30.11
N TYR A 513 12.66 2.10 30.45
CA TYR A 513 12.78 0.85 31.23
C TYR A 513 12.81 0.94 32.77
N ALA A 514 11.79 1.57 33.38
CA ALA A 514 11.55 1.48 34.82
C ALA A 514 10.41 0.46 35.14
N PRO A 515 10.59 -0.47 36.10
CA PRO A 515 9.52 -1.37 36.52
C PRO A 515 8.45 -0.65 37.36
N ALA A 516 7.20 -1.11 37.30
CA ALA A 516 6.14 -0.60 38.18
C ALA A 516 6.42 -0.96 39.66
N PRO A 517 6.11 -0.09 40.64
CA PRO A 517 6.38 -0.32 42.07
C PRO A 517 5.81 -1.62 42.66
N LYS A 518 4.69 -2.12 42.09
CA LYS A 518 4.05 -3.40 42.46
C LYS A 518 3.90 -4.33 41.25
N GLY A 519 4.84 -4.27 40.30
CA GLY A 519 4.79 -5.03 39.05
C GLY A 519 6.18 -5.15 38.39
N GLY A 520 6.22 -5.09 37.06
CA GLY A 520 7.45 -5.15 36.27
C GLY A 520 7.41 -4.21 35.06
N THR A 521 8.11 -4.59 34.00
CA THR A 521 8.10 -3.89 32.71
C THR A 521 7.31 -4.70 31.68
N CYS A 522 6.58 -4.01 30.81
CA CYS A 522 5.86 -4.61 29.70
C CYS A 522 6.85 -5.31 28.76
N LEU A 523 6.60 -6.57 28.43
CA LEU A 523 7.46 -7.35 27.53
C LEU A 523 7.49 -6.85 26.08
N LEU A 524 6.47 -6.10 25.66
CA LEU A 524 6.34 -5.64 24.29
C LEU A 524 6.91 -4.24 24.06
N CYS A 525 6.69 -3.31 25.00
CA CYS A 525 7.11 -1.91 24.84
C CYS A 525 8.00 -1.37 25.97
N GLY A 526 8.24 -2.14 27.04
CA GLY A 526 9.10 -1.72 28.14
C GLY A 526 8.50 -0.72 29.14
N THR A 527 7.25 -0.30 28.97
CA THR A 527 6.56 0.60 29.94
C THR A 527 6.31 -0.10 31.27
N PRO A 528 6.22 0.62 32.40
CA PRO A 528 5.79 0.03 33.68
C PRO A 528 4.46 -0.71 33.52
N ALA A 529 4.36 -1.93 34.07
CA ALA A 529 3.17 -2.76 33.96
C ALA A 529 2.94 -3.59 35.23
N THR A 530 1.68 -3.75 35.64
CA THR A 530 1.27 -4.51 36.82
C THR A 530 0.49 -5.78 36.49
N GLU A 531 -0.07 -5.89 35.28
CA GLU A 531 -0.82 -7.08 34.84
C GLU A 531 0.13 -8.22 34.49
N VAL A 532 -0.03 -9.35 35.18
CA VAL A 532 0.73 -10.58 34.96
C VAL A 532 0.10 -11.40 33.83
N LEU A 533 0.92 -11.81 32.87
CA LEU A 533 0.60 -12.80 31.85
C LEU A 533 0.34 -14.16 32.52
N THR A 534 -0.92 -14.60 32.52
CA THR A 534 -1.34 -15.92 33.04
C THR A 534 -1.90 -16.77 31.91
N ASP A 535 -1.85 -18.10 32.04
CA ASP A 535 -2.32 -19.02 30.98
C ASP A 535 -3.85 -18.93 30.71
N ASN A 536 -4.63 -18.37 31.65
CA ASN A 536 -6.09 -18.29 31.58
C ASN A 536 -6.63 -16.91 31.14
N ILE A 537 -5.79 -15.86 31.09
CA ILE A 537 -6.22 -14.50 30.77
C ILE A 537 -5.34 -13.95 29.65
N LYS A 538 -5.94 -13.75 28.46
CA LYS A 538 -5.37 -12.96 27.36
C LYS A 538 -3.94 -13.33 26.96
N LYS A 539 -3.60 -14.62 26.88
CA LYS A 539 -2.28 -15.05 26.37
C LYS A 539 -2.18 -14.69 24.88
N PRO A 540 -1.28 -13.77 24.46
CA PRO A 540 -0.95 -13.66 23.05
C PRO A 540 -0.36 -15.02 22.63
N LYS A 541 -0.95 -15.67 21.62
CA LYS A 541 -0.49 -16.97 21.09
C LYS A 541 1.05 -16.93 20.88
N LYS A 542 1.75 -17.95 21.39
CA LYS A 542 3.23 -18.15 21.40
C LYS A 542 4.08 -17.19 22.25
N LEU A 543 3.54 -16.23 23.02
CA LEU A 543 4.32 -15.57 24.06
C LEU A 543 4.47 -16.54 25.25
N LYS A 544 5.62 -17.20 25.35
CA LYS A 544 5.88 -18.12 26.48
C LYS A 544 5.90 -17.30 27.77
N CYS A 545 5.19 -17.79 28.80
CA CYS A 545 5.29 -17.26 30.18
C CYS A 545 6.75 -17.27 30.70
N SER A 546 7.64 -18.02 30.05
CA SER A 546 9.07 -18.12 30.31
C SER A 546 9.98 -17.22 29.44
N ALA A 547 9.46 -16.28 28.65
CA ALA A 547 10.28 -15.40 27.80
C ALA A 547 11.28 -14.56 28.65
N PHE A 548 12.57 -14.60 28.28
CA PHE A 548 13.68 -13.98 29.03
C PHE A 548 14.21 -12.66 28.43
N ASN A 549 13.80 -12.33 27.21
CA ASN A 549 14.12 -11.08 26.52
C ASN A 549 12.82 -10.40 26.07
N ASN A 550 12.76 -9.08 26.15
CA ASN A 550 11.64 -8.29 25.63
C ASN A 550 11.83 -7.98 24.12
N ARG A 551 10.80 -7.42 23.46
CA ARG A 551 10.81 -7.12 22.00
C ARG A 551 11.88 -6.09 21.60
N ILE A 552 12.34 -5.26 22.54
CA ILE A 552 13.40 -4.26 22.32
C ILE A 552 14.83 -4.82 22.56
N GLY A 553 14.98 -6.14 22.69
CA GLY A 553 16.29 -6.80 22.80
C GLY A 553 16.93 -6.69 24.18
N GLN A 554 16.24 -6.15 25.19
CA GLN A 554 16.75 -6.09 26.55
C GLN A 554 16.51 -7.42 27.27
N ARG A 555 17.60 -7.92 27.86
CA ARG A 555 17.58 -9.10 28.72
C ARG A 555 16.95 -8.73 30.05
N LYS A 556 16.08 -9.59 30.57
CA LYS A 556 15.69 -9.50 31.99
C LYS A 556 16.93 -9.58 32.87
N SER A 557 16.93 -8.84 33.97
CA SER A 557 17.98 -8.98 34.97
C SER A 557 18.05 -10.43 35.43
N ILE A 558 19.26 -11.02 35.45
CA ILE A 558 19.50 -12.37 35.96
C ILE A 558 19.09 -12.53 37.44
N TRP A 559 18.87 -11.41 38.14
CA TRP A 559 18.42 -11.34 39.53
C TRP A 559 16.90 -11.21 39.68
N THR A 560 16.14 -11.14 38.57
CA THR A 560 14.68 -11.28 38.63
C THR A 560 14.34 -12.73 38.96
N GLN A 561 14.14 -13.02 40.24
CA GLN A 561 13.81 -14.35 40.75
C GLN A 561 12.54 -14.88 40.08
N TYR A 562 12.64 -15.79 39.10
CA TYR A 562 11.56 -16.68 38.60
C TYR A 562 10.12 -16.10 38.42
N GLY A 563 9.92 -14.78 38.28
CA GLY A 563 8.63 -14.15 38.59
C GLY A 563 8.01 -13.42 37.40
N ASN A 564 6.82 -13.85 37.00
CA ASN A 564 5.78 -13.13 36.26
C ASN A 564 6.20 -12.25 35.06
N ASN A 565 5.68 -12.61 33.88
CA ASN A 565 5.72 -11.76 32.69
C ASN A 565 4.65 -10.67 32.80
N TYR A 566 4.96 -9.41 32.47
CA TYR A 566 3.98 -8.32 32.52
C TYR A 566 3.66 -7.77 31.13
N LEU A 567 2.41 -7.38 30.91
CA LEU A 567 1.97 -6.65 29.73
C LEU A 567 1.18 -5.41 30.15
N CYS A 568 1.38 -4.28 29.45
CA CYS A 568 0.56 -3.10 29.71
C CYS A 568 -0.79 -3.17 28.95
N PRO A 569 -1.85 -2.52 29.46
CA PRO A 569 -3.18 -2.56 28.83
C PRO A 569 -3.18 -2.16 27.35
N ALA A 570 -2.37 -1.16 26.97
CA ALA A 570 -2.23 -0.73 25.58
C ALA A 570 -1.72 -1.86 24.66
N CYS A 571 -0.65 -2.55 25.08
CA CYS A 571 -0.08 -3.66 24.30
C CYS A 571 -1.05 -4.85 24.21
N ILE A 572 -1.79 -5.14 25.28
CA ILE A 572 -2.83 -6.17 25.27
C ILE A 572 -3.90 -5.84 24.23
N LYS A 573 -4.37 -4.58 24.20
CA LYS A 573 -5.37 -4.14 23.25
C LYS A 573 -4.88 -4.20 21.80
N GLN A 574 -3.66 -3.73 21.54
CA GLN A 574 -3.04 -3.82 20.22
C GLN A 574 -2.91 -5.26 19.72
N GLN A 575 -2.56 -6.19 20.60
CA GLN A 575 -2.51 -7.62 20.25
C GLN A 575 -3.91 -8.17 19.96
N SER A 576 -4.94 -7.80 20.73
CA SER A 576 -6.34 -8.18 20.45
C SER A 576 -6.78 -7.77 19.06
N LEU A 577 -6.57 -6.49 18.71
CA LEU A 577 -6.92 -5.94 17.40
C LEU A 577 -6.18 -6.65 16.26
N LEU A 578 -4.92 -7.00 16.49
CA LEU A 578 -4.12 -7.76 15.54
C LEU A 578 -4.65 -9.19 15.36
N TYR A 579 -5.09 -9.85 16.44
CA TYR A 579 -5.69 -11.19 16.38
C TYR A 579 -7.04 -11.20 15.68
N GLU A 580 -7.93 -10.27 16.02
CA GLU A 580 -9.20 -10.05 15.32
C GLU A 580 -8.94 -9.86 13.81
N THR A 581 -7.87 -9.15 13.47
CA THR A 581 -7.41 -9.00 12.08
C THR A 581 -6.99 -10.32 11.46
N PHE A 582 -6.16 -11.14 12.11
CA PHE A 582 -5.74 -12.44 11.56
C PHE A 582 -6.88 -13.45 11.43
N GLU A 583 -7.77 -13.53 12.42
CA GLU A 583 -8.89 -14.49 12.44
C GLU A 583 -9.87 -14.22 11.29
N ALA A 584 -10.19 -12.95 11.02
CA ALA A 584 -11.06 -12.58 9.91
C ALA A 584 -10.51 -13.02 8.53
N HIS A 585 -9.20 -13.22 8.38
CA HIS A 585 -8.59 -13.71 7.13
C HIS A 585 -8.33 -15.21 7.11
N LYS A 586 -8.79 -15.96 8.11
CA LYS A 586 -8.51 -17.40 8.23
C LYS A 586 -7.01 -17.73 8.21
N LYS A 587 -6.13 -16.79 8.60
CA LYS A 587 -4.68 -17.02 8.68
C LYS A 587 -4.30 -17.49 10.07
N PRO A 588 -3.31 -18.40 10.20
CA PRO A 588 -2.82 -18.80 11.50
C PRO A 588 -2.21 -17.57 12.20
N ALA A 589 -2.77 -17.22 13.35
CA ALA A 589 -2.31 -16.13 14.24
C ALA A 589 -0.92 -16.37 14.89
N ASN A 590 -0.07 -17.17 14.25
CA ASN A 590 1.04 -17.89 14.83
C ASN A 590 2.42 -17.28 14.55
N ASP A 591 2.47 -16.25 13.72
CA ASP A 591 3.70 -15.82 13.08
C ASP A 591 3.99 -14.34 13.44
N LYS A 592 5.24 -13.89 13.33
CA LYS A 592 5.70 -12.59 13.83
C LYS A 592 5.40 -11.47 12.83
N PRO A 593 4.67 -10.39 13.18
CA PRO A 593 4.46 -9.27 12.26
C PRO A 593 5.78 -8.51 12.08
N LEU A 594 6.22 -8.36 10.84
CA LEU A 594 7.34 -7.48 10.50
C LEU A 594 6.89 -6.02 10.62
N LEU A 595 7.77 -5.15 11.13
CA LEU A 595 7.53 -3.71 11.07
C LEU A 595 7.84 -3.25 9.66
N ILE A 596 6.83 -2.77 8.96
CA ILE A 596 6.95 -2.33 7.57
C ILE A 596 6.67 -0.84 7.54
N ALA A 597 7.69 -0.09 7.16
CA ALA A 597 7.60 1.33 6.93
C ALA A 597 7.65 1.56 5.42
N THR A 598 6.51 1.92 4.91
CA THR A 598 6.25 2.22 3.52
C THR A 598 5.58 3.56 3.53
N PRO A 599 6.23 4.64 3.09
CA PRO A 599 5.59 5.94 3.06
C PRO A 599 4.52 5.94 1.97
N PHE A 600 3.35 5.39 2.29
CA PHE A 600 2.18 5.41 1.44
C PHE A 600 1.49 6.76 1.61
N ARG A 601 1.70 7.69 0.67
CA ARG A 601 0.87 8.90 0.60
C ARG A 601 -0.33 8.61 -0.29
N GLY A 602 -1.23 7.76 0.20
CA GLY A 602 -2.53 7.55 -0.44
C GLY A 602 -3.30 8.85 -0.36
N LEU A 603 -3.25 9.65 -1.41
CA LEU A 603 -4.28 10.64 -1.66
C LEU A 603 -5.37 9.87 -2.40
N ILE A 604 -6.62 10.10 -2.02
CA ILE A 604 -7.84 9.62 -2.70
C ILE A 604 -8.32 8.23 -2.23
N LYS A 605 -8.94 8.23 -1.04
CA LYS A 605 -10.36 7.86 -0.80
C LYS A 605 -10.53 7.43 0.67
N PRO A 606 -11.54 7.95 1.40
CA PRO A 606 -12.04 7.27 2.59
C PRO A 606 -12.81 6.02 2.13
N VAL A 607 -12.45 4.85 2.67
CA VAL A 607 -13.01 3.53 2.37
C VAL A 607 -14.51 3.60 2.03
N ALA A 608 -14.90 3.13 0.83
CA ALA A 608 -16.31 2.92 0.56
C ALA A 608 -16.88 1.90 1.56
N ILE A 609 -17.81 2.35 2.40
CA ILE A 609 -18.73 1.47 3.11
C ILE A 609 -19.45 0.66 2.03
N GLY A 610 -19.26 -0.65 2.02
CA GLY A 610 -19.98 -1.54 1.11
C GLY A 610 -21.48 -1.31 1.21
N ALA A 611 -22.20 -1.57 0.13
CA ALA A 611 -23.67 -1.45 0.06
C ALA A 611 -24.41 -2.34 1.09
N ASP A 612 -23.69 -3.25 1.74
CA ASP A 612 -24.19 -4.10 2.81
C ASP A 612 -24.02 -3.33 4.13
N GLY A 613 -25.11 -2.73 4.61
CA GLY A 613 -25.17 -1.90 5.83
C GLY A 613 -24.80 -2.59 7.15
N GLU A 614 -24.01 -3.67 7.13
CA GLU A 614 -23.34 -4.20 8.29
C GLU A 614 -22.07 -3.38 8.54
N GLY A 615 -22.19 -2.39 9.43
CA GLY A 615 -21.14 -1.44 9.83
C GLY A 615 -19.89 -2.02 10.49
N THR A 616 -19.58 -3.29 10.22
CA THR A 616 -18.28 -3.92 10.41
C THR A 616 -17.58 -3.96 9.05
N ILE A 617 -17.07 -2.80 8.60
CA ILE A 617 -15.85 -2.82 7.80
C ILE A 617 -14.85 -3.52 8.70
N SER A 618 -14.63 -4.80 8.45
CA SER A 618 -13.63 -5.54 9.16
C SER A 618 -12.32 -4.87 8.74
N VAL A 619 -11.79 -4.03 9.64
CA VAL A 619 -10.46 -3.42 9.61
C VAL A 619 -9.42 -4.42 9.10
N SER A 620 -9.69 -5.72 9.31
CA SER A 620 -9.00 -6.84 8.74
C SER A 620 -8.85 -6.83 7.21
N GLN A 621 -9.89 -6.94 6.38
CA GLN A 621 -9.78 -7.33 4.96
C GLN A 621 -8.79 -6.54 4.10
N GLN A 622 -8.56 -5.28 4.45
CA GLN A 622 -7.66 -4.41 3.71
C GLN A 622 -6.24 -4.41 4.25
N LEU A 623 -5.96 -4.92 5.45
CA LEU A 623 -4.66 -4.78 6.13
C LEU A 623 -3.58 -5.76 5.68
N MET A 624 -3.91 -6.92 5.07
CA MET A 624 -2.91 -7.99 4.84
C MET A 624 -2.65 -8.40 3.39
N PHE A 625 -1.40 -8.23 2.95
CA PHE A 625 -0.92 -8.82 1.70
C PHE A 625 -0.44 -10.26 1.94
N PRO A 626 -1.03 -11.29 1.28
CA PRO A 626 -0.55 -12.66 1.40
C PRO A 626 0.74 -12.84 0.60
N CYS A 627 1.88 -12.80 1.29
CA CYS A 627 3.20 -12.94 0.69
C CYS A 627 3.52 -14.40 0.30
N HIS A 628 2.84 -15.38 0.91
CA HIS A 628 3.14 -16.81 0.75
C HIS A 628 2.12 -17.60 -0.10
N GLN A 629 0.99 -17.02 -0.51
CA GLN A 629 -0.13 -17.80 -1.07
C GLN A 629 -0.08 -18.04 -2.60
N SER A 630 0.89 -17.47 -3.33
CA SER A 630 1.11 -17.87 -4.72
C SER A 630 2.58 -17.68 -5.13
N PRO A 631 3.28 -18.74 -5.57
CA PRO A 631 4.64 -18.62 -6.11
C PRO A 631 4.68 -17.74 -7.38
N ASP A 632 3.54 -17.61 -8.06
CA ASP A 632 3.33 -16.70 -9.17
C ASP A 632 2.54 -15.49 -8.68
N PHE A 633 3.14 -14.31 -8.79
CA PHE A 633 2.59 -13.05 -8.29
C PHE A 633 1.37 -12.59 -9.13
N HIS A 634 0.25 -13.34 -9.09
CA HIS A 634 -0.93 -13.14 -9.96
C HIS A 634 -1.74 -11.88 -9.67
N HIS A 635 -1.51 -11.23 -8.53
CA HIS A 635 -2.25 -10.04 -8.08
C HIS A 635 -1.44 -8.75 -8.24
N TRP A 636 -0.43 -8.74 -9.09
CA TRP A 636 0.47 -7.59 -9.26
C TRP A 636 -0.25 -6.29 -9.63
N LYS A 637 -1.33 -6.39 -10.41
CA LYS A 637 -2.18 -5.25 -10.74
C LYS A 637 -2.76 -4.56 -9.52
N ASN A 638 -3.14 -5.33 -8.50
CA ASN A 638 -3.75 -4.79 -7.28
C ASN A 638 -2.79 -3.93 -6.45
N ILE A 639 -1.48 -4.03 -6.72
CA ILE A 639 -0.48 -3.25 -5.99
C ILE A 639 0.19 -2.17 -6.83
N LEU A 640 -0.22 -1.96 -8.09
CA LEU A 640 0.30 -0.85 -8.88
C LEU A 640 -0.17 0.46 -8.27
N PRO A 641 0.68 1.50 -8.23
CA PRO A 641 0.38 2.70 -7.49
C PRO A 641 -0.83 3.47 -8.02
N TRP A 642 -1.14 3.40 -9.31
CA TRP A 642 -2.37 3.98 -9.89
C TRP A 642 -3.66 3.20 -9.58
N HIS A 643 -3.54 1.99 -9.08
CA HIS A 643 -4.65 1.33 -8.39
C HIS A 643 -4.65 1.70 -6.92
N LEU A 644 -3.50 1.79 -6.25
CA LEU A 644 -3.44 2.09 -4.80
C LEU A 644 -3.90 3.50 -4.46
N ASP A 645 -3.44 4.50 -5.21
CA ASP A 645 -3.87 5.89 -5.07
C ASP A 645 -5.34 6.08 -5.52
N MET A 646 -6.00 5.04 -6.08
CA MET A 646 -7.37 5.13 -6.60
C MET A 646 -8.31 4.04 -6.05
N SER A 647 -7.84 3.15 -5.16
CA SER A 647 -8.57 1.97 -4.69
C SER A 647 -8.74 1.96 -3.16
N ASP A 648 -9.78 1.24 -2.71
CA ASP A 648 -10.15 1.15 -1.30
C ASP A 648 -9.22 0.25 -0.46
N SER A 649 -8.24 -0.48 -1.04
CA SER A 649 -7.76 -1.72 -0.42
C SER A 649 -6.24 -1.88 -0.42
N LEU A 650 -5.52 -1.09 0.37
CA LEU A 650 -4.09 -1.33 0.58
C LEU A 650 -3.79 -2.00 1.93
N PRO A 651 -3.04 -3.13 1.93
CA PRO A 651 -2.52 -3.73 3.14
C PRO A 651 -1.40 -2.95 3.80
N LEU A 652 -1.69 -2.48 5.02
CA LEU A 652 -0.74 -1.80 5.91
C LEU A 652 0.14 -2.77 6.73
N LEU A 653 -0.14 -4.07 6.69
CA LEU A 653 0.58 -5.12 7.44
C LEU A 653 0.85 -6.30 6.51
N PHE A 654 2.10 -6.57 6.16
CA PHE A 654 2.39 -7.79 5.40
C PHE A 654 2.46 -9.01 6.32
N GLU A 655 2.17 -10.17 5.74
CA GLU A 655 2.33 -11.46 6.39
C GLU A 655 3.68 -11.59 7.10
N THR A 656 3.54 -12.25 8.22
CA THR A 656 4.51 -12.64 9.21
C THR A 656 5.51 -13.66 8.67
N THR A 657 6.77 -13.64 9.15
CA THR A 657 7.81 -14.57 8.68
C THR A 657 8.20 -15.64 9.69
N GLU A 658 8.40 -16.86 9.18
CA GLU A 658 9.21 -17.86 9.87
C GLU A 658 10.69 -17.46 9.82
N LEU A 659 11.46 -17.85 10.85
CA LEU A 659 12.87 -17.44 10.99
C LEU A 659 13.86 -18.36 10.28
N ASP A 660 13.41 -19.35 9.52
CA ASP A 660 14.31 -20.19 8.73
C ASP A 660 14.80 -19.46 7.47
N PHE A 661 15.97 -19.86 6.98
CA PHE A 661 16.66 -19.16 5.88
C PHE A 661 15.83 -19.12 4.58
N LYS A 662 15.07 -20.18 4.27
CA LYS A 662 14.28 -20.24 3.05
C LYS A 662 13.10 -19.27 3.13
N SER A 663 12.36 -19.28 4.24
CA SER A 663 11.24 -18.35 4.45
C SER A 663 11.70 -16.89 4.42
N ILE A 664 12.84 -16.56 5.04
CA ILE A 664 13.42 -15.21 4.99
C ILE A 664 13.70 -14.78 3.54
N LEU A 665 14.26 -15.66 2.71
CA LEU A 665 14.52 -15.38 1.30
C LEU A 665 13.23 -15.19 0.48
N GLU A 666 12.22 -16.03 0.73
CA GLU A 666 10.92 -15.92 0.07
C GLU A 666 10.23 -14.60 0.40
N THR A 667 10.23 -14.21 1.67
CA THR A 667 9.69 -12.91 2.09
C THR A 667 10.49 -11.77 1.49
N MET A 668 11.82 -11.81 1.55
CA MET A 668 12.65 -10.74 1.00
C MET A 668 12.37 -10.53 -0.50
N HIS A 669 12.22 -11.62 -1.26
CA HIS A 669 11.86 -11.56 -2.68
C HIS A 669 10.47 -10.95 -2.90
N CYS A 670 9.46 -11.42 -2.17
CA CYS A 670 8.10 -10.91 -2.26
C CYS A 670 8.03 -9.41 -1.89
N MET A 671 8.71 -8.98 -0.83
CA MET A 671 8.77 -7.56 -0.46
C MET A 671 9.52 -6.72 -1.49
N ALA A 672 10.58 -7.25 -2.11
CA ALA A 672 11.27 -6.58 -3.21
C ALA A 672 10.37 -6.45 -4.44
N GLN A 673 9.58 -7.48 -4.78
CA GLN A 673 8.57 -7.39 -5.84
C GLN A 673 7.53 -6.31 -5.53
N VAL A 674 7.03 -6.25 -4.30
CA VAL A 674 6.11 -5.19 -3.86
C VAL A 674 6.76 -3.82 -3.95
N ALA A 675 8.03 -3.65 -3.57
CA ALA A 675 8.75 -2.38 -3.67
C ALA A 675 8.83 -1.87 -5.12
N VAL A 676 9.05 -2.78 -6.06
CA VAL A 676 9.05 -2.45 -7.49
C VAL A 676 7.64 -2.12 -7.97
N TYR A 677 6.70 -3.06 -7.85
CA TYR A 677 5.36 -2.90 -8.42
C TYR A 677 4.53 -1.78 -7.79
N SER A 678 4.73 -1.49 -6.50
CA SER A 678 4.05 -0.38 -5.85
C SER A 678 4.67 0.98 -6.13
N GLY A 679 5.88 1.04 -6.68
CA GLY A 679 6.62 2.29 -6.85
C GLY A 679 6.95 3.02 -5.53
N ASN A 680 6.61 2.45 -4.37
CA ASN A 680 6.81 3.02 -3.05
C ASN A 680 8.06 2.43 -2.38
N PRO A 681 8.77 3.20 -1.55
CA PRO A 681 9.82 2.64 -0.71
C PRO A 681 9.26 1.56 0.24
N MET A 682 9.98 0.43 0.38
CA MET A 682 9.62 -0.66 1.30
C MET A 682 10.74 -0.87 2.31
N HIS A 683 10.53 -0.48 3.57
CA HIS A 683 11.52 -0.68 4.63
C HIS A 683 11.00 -1.67 5.67
N ILE A 684 11.73 -2.77 5.84
CA ILE A 684 11.38 -3.87 6.72
C ILE A 684 12.36 -3.89 7.88
N PHE A 685 11.83 -3.70 9.08
CA PHE A 685 12.59 -3.64 10.33
C PHE A 685 12.24 -4.80 11.27
N MET A 686 13.23 -5.27 12.01
CA MET A 686 13.07 -6.28 13.05
C MET A 686 12.77 -5.66 14.42
N SER A 687 13.35 -4.50 14.69
CA SER A 687 13.42 -3.92 16.03
C SER A 687 12.63 -2.62 16.16
N ALA A 688 13.05 -1.59 15.43
CA ALA A 688 12.43 -0.28 15.45
C ALA A 688 12.53 0.38 14.06
N GLN A 689 11.50 1.14 13.70
CA GLN A 689 11.51 1.93 12.47
C GLN A 689 12.56 3.06 12.55
N ARG A 690 13.40 3.13 11.52
CA ARG A 690 14.36 4.22 11.29
C ARG A 690 14.11 4.86 9.92
N ASP A 691 14.49 6.13 9.79
CA ASP A 691 14.46 6.80 8.49
C ASP A 691 15.54 6.19 7.58
N SER A 692 15.18 5.88 6.33
CA SER A 692 16.12 5.49 5.28
C SER A 692 15.70 6.14 3.96
N LYS A 693 16.69 6.54 3.16
CA LYS A 693 16.47 7.18 1.85
C LYS A 693 16.39 6.17 0.71
N ALA A 694 16.67 4.90 0.98
CA ALA A 694 16.66 3.84 0.00
C ALA A 694 15.24 3.46 -0.45
N ALA A 695 15.12 2.84 -1.62
CA ALA A 695 13.84 2.33 -2.11
C ALA A 695 13.47 0.99 -1.46
N PHE A 696 14.45 0.22 -0.99
CA PHE A 696 14.23 -1.03 -0.28
C PHE A 696 15.22 -1.21 0.87
N VAL A 697 14.71 -1.64 2.03
CA VAL A 697 15.51 -2.03 3.19
C VAL A 697 14.96 -3.33 3.75
N PHE A 698 15.82 -4.31 3.98
CA PHE A 698 15.43 -5.55 4.65
C PHE A 698 16.43 -5.87 5.78
N GLU A 699 16.11 -5.41 7.00
CA GLU A 699 16.96 -5.64 8.18
C GLU A 699 17.24 -7.14 8.47
N PRO A 700 16.28 -8.08 8.26
CA PRO A 700 16.53 -9.51 8.48
C PRO A 700 17.45 -10.19 7.44
N THR A 701 18.11 -9.45 6.54
CA THR A 701 18.95 -10.02 5.46
C THR A 701 20.07 -10.90 6.05
N PRO A 702 20.12 -12.22 5.72
CA PRO A 702 21.18 -13.10 6.20
C PRO A 702 22.57 -12.66 5.71
N PRO A 703 23.66 -12.88 6.50
CA PRO A 703 25.01 -12.47 6.10
C PRO A 703 25.46 -12.99 4.73
N LEU A 704 25.14 -14.25 4.42
CA LEU A 704 25.46 -14.85 3.12
C LEU A 704 24.81 -14.09 1.96
N ILE A 705 23.53 -13.72 2.11
CA ILE A 705 22.78 -12.98 1.10
C ILE A 705 23.30 -11.55 0.99
N ARG A 706 23.68 -10.93 2.12
CA ARG A 706 24.34 -9.62 2.12
C ARG A 706 25.62 -9.62 1.30
N THR A 707 26.45 -10.67 1.40
CA THR A 707 27.67 -10.80 0.59
C THR A 707 27.35 -10.91 -0.90
N LEU A 708 26.32 -11.69 -1.26
CA LEU A 708 25.95 -11.89 -2.67
C LEU A 708 25.22 -10.68 -3.31
N LEU A 709 24.70 -9.76 -2.50
CA LEU A 709 24.01 -8.55 -2.97
C LEU A 709 24.78 -7.26 -2.64
N ALA A 710 26.07 -7.37 -2.30
CA ALA A 710 26.88 -6.25 -1.84
C ALA A 710 27.03 -5.15 -2.89
N ASP A 711 27.10 -5.52 -4.17
CA ASP A 711 27.20 -4.61 -5.32
C ASP A 711 25.92 -3.81 -5.58
N LEU A 712 24.75 -4.34 -5.19
CA LEU A 712 23.47 -3.63 -5.27
C LEU A 712 23.21 -2.74 -4.06
N SER A 713 23.98 -2.91 -2.98
CA SER A 713 23.79 -2.20 -1.72
C SER A 713 24.54 -0.87 -1.69
N LEU A 714 24.00 0.13 -1.00
CA LEU A 714 24.73 1.38 -0.74
C LEU A 714 25.94 1.12 0.16
N SER A 715 27.11 1.70 -0.19
CA SER A 715 28.37 1.50 0.53
C SER A 715 28.30 1.88 2.02
N ASN A 716 27.46 2.85 2.37
CA ASN A 716 27.36 3.43 3.71
C ASN A 716 26.14 2.91 4.50
N GLU A 717 25.24 2.17 3.86
CA GLU A 717 24.03 1.61 4.49
C GLU A 717 23.81 0.16 4.03
N PRO A 718 24.30 -0.84 4.79
CA PRO A 718 24.14 -2.25 4.41
C PRO A 718 22.67 -2.66 4.41
N ASN A 719 22.30 -3.55 3.48
CA ASN A 719 20.93 -4.04 3.23
C ASN A 719 19.96 -3.00 2.67
N THR A 720 20.49 -1.94 2.06
CA THR A 720 19.66 -0.89 1.44
C THR A 720 19.91 -0.85 -0.06
N VAL A 721 18.84 -0.77 -0.84
CA VAL A 721 18.88 -0.84 -2.32
C VAL A 721 18.13 0.35 -2.91
N ARG A 722 18.74 0.99 -3.91
CA ARG A 722 18.15 2.09 -4.69
C ARG A 722 17.24 1.55 -5.79
N ARG A 723 16.37 2.41 -6.31
CA ARG A 723 15.29 2.02 -7.21
C ARG A 723 15.76 1.43 -8.54
N ASP A 724 16.81 2.01 -9.11
CA ASP A 724 17.51 1.52 -10.30
C ASP A 724 18.04 0.09 -10.13
N ASN A 725 18.42 -0.29 -8.92
CA ASN A 725 18.90 -1.64 -8.58
C ASN A 725 17.80 -2.63 -8.15
N LEU A 726 16.54 -2.20 -7.99
CA LEU A 726 15.47 -3.10 -7.55
C LEU A 726 15.16 -4.22 -8.56
N PRO A 727 15.13 -4.00 -9.89
CA PRO A 727 14.96 -5.09 -10.85
C PRO A 727 16.02 -6.19 -10.68
N GLY A 728 17.29 -5.78 -10.57
CA GLY A 728 18.41 -6.70 -10.34
C GLY A 728 18.31 -7.42 -8.99
N LEU A 729 17.81 -6.74 -7.95
CA LEU A 729 17.53 -7.36 -6.65
C LEU A 729 16.48 -8.46 -6.77
N VAL A 730 15.34 -8.19 -7.42
CA VAL A 730 14.26 -9.17 -7.60
C VAL A 730 14.75 -10.38 -8.39
N GLU A 731 15.46 -10.14 -9.50
CA GLU A 731 15.99 -11.20 -10.35
C GLU A 731 16.97 -12.13 -9.61
N ARG A 732 17.92 -11.55 -8.85
CA ARG A 732 18.89 -12.32 -8.06
C ARG A 732 18.26 -13.05 -6.88
N LEU A 733 17.29 -12.44 -6.19
CA LEU A 733 16.51 -13.13 -5.16
C LEU A 733 15.68 -14.28 -5.76
N GLY A 734 15.16 -14.12 -6.98
CA GLY A 734 14.51 -15.16 -7.75
C GLY A 734 15.44 -16.35 -8.03
N LEU A 735 16.67 -16.08 -8.46
CA LEU A 735 17.72 -17.10 -8.60
C LEU A 735 17.97 -17.83 -7.26
N PHE A 736 18.14 -17.11 -6.15
CA PHE A 736 18.41 -17.73 -4.85
C PHE A 736 17.27 -18.61 -4.36
N ARG A 737 16.02 -18.18 -4.53
CA ARG A 737 14.83 -19.00 -4.21
C ARG A 737 14.84 -20.30 -4.98
N GLN A 738 15.15 -20.24 -6.27
CA GLN A 738 15.17 -21.42 -7.13
C GLN A 738 16.33 -22.36 -6.77
N ILE A 739 17.50 -21.83 -6.39
CA ILE A 739 18.60 -22.62 -5.82
C ILE A 739 18.15 -23.32 -4.53
N MET A 740 17.49 -22.59 -3.61
CA MET A 740 17.02 -23.09 -2.31
C MET A 740 15.89 -24.11 -2.38
N ASN A 741 15.16 -24.20 -3.50
CA ASN A 741 14.18 -25.25 -3.75
C ASN A 741 14.81 -26.65 -3.97
N ASN A 742 16.14 -26.76 -3.90
CA ASN A 742 16.88 -28.00 -4.08
C ASN A 742 17.65 -28.40 -2.81
N ASN A 743 17.83 -29.71 -2.60
CA ASN A 743 18.53 -30.25 -1.43
C ASN A 743 19.99 -29.78 -1.29
N ASN A 744 20.64 -29.38 -2.39
CA ASN A 744 22.00 -28.84 -2.38
C ASN A 744 22.02 -27.29 -2.38
N GLY A 745 20.88 -26.62 -2.20
CA GLY A 745 20.75 -25.18 -2.38
C GLY A 745 21.65 -24.36 -1.46
N HIS A 746 21.71 -24.73 -0.19
CA HIS A 746 22.55 -24.06 0.79
C HIS A 746 24.05 -24.20 0.46
N ASP A 747 24.49 -25.38 0.01
CA ASP A 747 25.88 -25.62 -0.40
C ASP A 747 26.27 -24.79 -1.62
N VAL A 748 25.35 -24.65 -2.58
CA VAL A 748 25.54 -23.84 -3.78
C VAL A 748 25.63 -22.37 -3.41
N LEU A 749 24.67 -21.83 -2.65
CA LEU A 749 24.72 -20.42 -2.22
C LEU A 749 25.98 -20.12 -1.41
N SER A 750 26.39 -21.03 -0.52
CA SER A 750 27.61 -20.86 0.28
C SER A 750 28.90 -20.89 -0.55
N ALA A 751 28.87 -21.53 -1.73
CA ALA A 751 30.01 -21.60 -2.64
C ALA A 751 30.07 -20.41 -3.62
N MET A 752 28.95 -19.74 -3.90
CA MET A 752 28.89 -18.61 -4.83
C MET A 752 29.86 -17.47 -4.50
N PRO A 753 30.13 -17.06 -3.24
CA PRO A 753 31.11 -16.00 -2.98
C PRO A 753 32.52 -16.30 -3.50
N ALA A 754 32.90 -17.58 -3.59
CA ALA A 754 34.23 -18.01 -4.04
C ALA A 754 34.25 -18.51 -5.49
N TYR A 755 33.17 -19.14 -5.95
CA TYR A 755 33.10 -19.83 -7.25
C TYR A 755 32.00 -19.27 -8.17
N GLN A 756 31.28 -18.25 -7.72
CA GLN A 756 30.29 -17.47 -8.47
C GLN A 756 29.33 -18.35 -9.30
N TRP A 757 29.12 -18.04 -10.58
CA TRP A 757 28.19 -18.79 -11.44
C TRP A 757 28.55 -20.27 -11.63
N TRP A 758 29.81 -20.69 -11.42
CA TRP A 758 30.21 -22.10 -11.56
C TRP A 758 29.51 -23.00 -10.53
N ALA A 759 29.19 -22.45 -9.35
CA ALA A 759 28.40 -23.17 -8.34
C ALA A 759 26.97 -23.48 -8.85
N VAL A 760 26.37 -22.54 -9.59
CA VAL A 760 25.04 -22.70 -10.19
C VAL A 760 25.08 -23.67 -11.38
N ALA A 761 26.13 -23.63 -12.21
CA ALA A 761 26.34 -24.60 -13.29
C ALA A 761 26.47 -26.04 -12.77
N TRP A 762 27.10 -26.22 -11.60
CA TRP A 762 27.17 -27.52 -10.93
C TRP A 762 25.81 -28.01 -10.46
N LEU A 763 24.98 -27.14 -9.88
CA LEU A 763 23.60 -27.49 -9.52
C LEU A 763 22.82 -27.93 -10.76
N ASN A 764 22.89 -27.16 -11.85
CA ASN A 764 22.23 -27.48 -13.11
C ASN A 764 22.65 -28.87 -13.64
N SER A 765 23.95 -29.18 -13.60
CA SER A 765 24.47 -30.51 -14.00
C SER A 765 23.85 -31.65 -13.19
N ARG A 766 23.62 -31.46 -11.88
CA ARG A 766 22.97 -32.46 -11.03
C ARG A 766 21.48 -32.59 -11.30
N LEU A 767 20.79 -31.48 -11.55
CA LEU A 767 19.35 -31.50 -11.87
C LEU A 767 19.09 -32.24 -13.18
N ILE A 768 19.95 -32.01 -14.19
CA ILE A 768 19.90 -32.75 -15.45
C ILE A 768 20.12 -34.24 -15.22
N ALA A 769 21.10 -34.63 -14.39
CA ALA A 769 21.35 -36.03 -14.04
C ALA A 769 20.17 -36.69 -13.29
N GLN A 770 19.34 -35.90 -12.62
CA GLN A 770 18.11 -36.35 -11.94
C GLN A 770 16.87 -36.33 -12.85
N GLY A 771 17.00 -35.95 -14.12
CA GLY A 771 15.86 -35.81 -15.04
C GLY A 771 14.92 -34.65 -14.69
N LYS A 772 15.38 -33.68 -13.88
CA LYS A 772 14.61 -32.48 -13.53
C LYS A 772 14.78 -31.38 -14.58
N PHE A 773 13.90 -30.37 -14.52
CA PHE A 773 13.83 -29.27 -15.49
C PHE A 773 15.17 -28.55 -15.67
N TYR A 774 15.41 -28.10 -16.91
CA TYR A 774 16.65 -27.47 -17.36
C TYR A 774 16.79 -26.05 -16.76
N PHE A 775 17.85 -25.82 -16.00
CA PHE A 775 18.06 -24.60 -15.21
C PHE A 775 18.91 -23.56 -15.96
N SER A 776 18.99 -23.62 -17.30
CA SER A 776 20.00 -22.85 -18.04
C SER A 776 19.82 -21.34 -17.98
N SER A 777 18.59 -20.84 -17.99
CA SER A 777 18.33 -19.40 -17.89
C SER A 777 18.90 -18.83 -16.59
N TYR A 778 18.81 -19.58 -15.49
CA TYR A 778 19.41 -19.21 -14.21
C TYR A 778 20.94 -19.32 -14.19
N VAL A 779 21.53 -20.25 -14.95
CA VAL A 779 22.99 -20.30 -15.12
C VAL A 779 23.48 -19.12 -15.94
N THR A 780 22.81 -18.78 -17.04
CA THR A 780 23.12 -17.59 -17.86
C THR A 780 22.95 -16.31 -17.04
N LEU A 781 21.87 -16.19 -16.27
CA LEU A 781 21.69 -15.09 -15.32
C LEU A 781 22.84 -15.02 -14.32
N ALA A 782 23.17 -16.14 -13.68
CA ALA A 782 24.28 -16.19 -12.73
C ALA A 782 25.60 -15.77 -13.39
N GLN A 783 25.87 -16.18 -14.63
CA GLN A 783 27.06 -15.78 -15.37
C GLN A 783 27.11 -14.26 -15.61
N MET A 784 25.98 -13.64 -15.93
CA MET A 784 25.89 -12.19 -16.14
C MET A 784 26.12 -11.39 -14.86
N VAL A 785 25.51 -11.82 -13.74
CA VAL A 785 25.50 -11.06 -12.48
C VAL A 785 26.61 -11.47 -11.49
N TYR A 786 27.19 -12.65 -11.66
CA TYR A 786 28.27 -13.22 -10.86
C TYR A 786 29.37 -13.80 -11.78
N PRO A 787 30.08 -12.97 -12.57
CA PRO A 787 31.15 -13.46 -13.44
C PRO A 787 32.39 -13.88 -12.63
N MET A 788 33.14 -14.85 -13.16
CA MET A 788 34.45 -15.24 -12.61
C MET A 788 35.57 -14.57 -13.40
N ASN A 789 36.61 -14.09 -12.71
CA ASN A 789 37.81 -13.53 -13.37
C ASN A 789 38.50 -14.52 -14.34
N ALA A 790 38.28 -15.82 -14.15
CA ALA A 790 38.85 -16.88 -14.98
C ALA A 790 38.01 -17.24 -16.22
N ASP A 791 36.87 -16.56 -16.46
CA ASP A 791 35.92 -16.95 -17.50
C ASP A 791 36.51 -16.91 -18.91
N THR A 792 37.30 -15.88 -19.26
CA THR A 792 37.91 -15.77 -20.59
C THR A 792 38.78 -16.98 -20.97
N GLN A 793 39.48 -17.55 -19.99
CA GLN A 793 40.35 -18.71 -20.20
C GLN A 793 39.53 -20.01 -20.34
N ILE A 794 38.44 -20.14 -19.59
CA ILE A 794 37.57 -21.32 -19.67
C ILE A 794 36.70 -21.28 -20.94
N GLU A 795 36.23 -20.10 -21.33
CA GLU A 795 35.57 -19.89 -22.62
C GLU A 795 36.49 -20.28 -23.78
N GLN A 796 37.76 -19.88 -23.74
CA GLN A 796 38.76 -20.33 -24.72
C GLN A 796 38.93 -21.85 -24.71
N ILE A 797 39.04 -22.48 -23.53
CA ILE A 797 39.12 -23.94 -23.40
C ILE A 797 37.87 -24.61 -23.96
N ALA A 798 36.68 -24.05 -23.73
CA ALA A 798 35.40 -24.57 -24.27
C ALA A 798 35.29 -24.39 -25.80
N GLN A 799 35.79 -23.28 -26.35
CA GLN A 799 35.87 -23.05 -27.79
C GLN A 799 36.80 -24.02 -28.50
N LEU A 800 37.96 -24.29 -27.88
CA LEU A 800 38.91 -25.30 -28.35
C LEU A 800 38.33 -26.71 -28.22
N ALA A 801 37.61 -26.99 -27.12
CA ALA A 801 36.90 -28.24 -26.91
C ALA A 801 35.86 -28.52 -28.01
N ALA A 802 35.08 -27.51 -28.40
CA ALA A 802 34.12 -27.60 -29.51
C ALA A 802 34.79 -27.87 -30.87
N GLY A 803 36.11 -27.63 -30.99
CA GLY A 803 36.91 -28.01 -32.15
C GLY A 803 37.45 -29.43 -32.12
N VAL A 804 37.45 -30.11 -30.97
CA VAL A 804 38.00 -31.47 -30.82
C VAL A 804 36.95 -32.52 -30.47
N GLN A 805 35.92 -32.18 -29.69
CA GLN A 805 34.85 -33.08 -29.28
C GLN A 805 33.52 -32.69 -29.94
N ARG A 806 32.84 -33.67 -30.55
CA ARG A 806 31.49 -33.53 -31.12
C ARG A 806 30.49 -33.16 -30.04
N HIS A 807 29.51 -32.32 -30.38
CA HIS A 807 28.40 -31.98 -29.49
C HIS A 807 27.65 -33.26 -29.06
N PRO A 808 27.64 -33.62 -27.76
CA PRO A 808 27.11 -34.91 -27.31
C PRO A 808 25.57 -34.92 -27.17
N GLY A 809 24.91 -33.75 -27.20
CA GLY A 809 23.46 -33.63 -27.04
C GLY A 809 23.03 -33.19 -25.64
N PHE A 810 21.88 -32.51 -25.51
CA PHE A 810 21.39 -31.97 -24.23
C PHE A 810 21.03 -33.04 -23.20
N LYS A 811 20.82 -34.29 -23.62
CA LYS A 811 20.53 -35.44 -22.77
C LYS A 811 21.77 -36.30 -22.47
N ALA A 812 22.93 -35.95 -23.03
CA ALA A 812 24.17 -36.69 -22.77
C ALA A 812 24.51 -36.69 -21.28
N SER A 813 25.10 -37.78 -20.81
CA SER A 813 25.58 -37.89 -19.44
C SER A 813 26.63 -36.82 -19.13
N HIS A 814 26.77 -36.44 -17.85
CA HIS A 814 27.79 -35.47 -17.45
C HIS A 814 29.20 -35.90 -17.91
N ASN A 815 29.51 -37.20 -17.79
CA ASN A 815 30.79 -37.78 -18.20
C ASN A 815 31.09 -37.61 -19.69
N GLU A 816 30.07 -37.67 -20.55
CA GLU A 816 30.25 -37.39 -21.98
C GLU A 816 30.53 -35.90 -22.24
N ARG A 817 29.90 -35.01 -21.49
CA ARG A 817 30.11 -33.55 -21.64
C ARG A 817 31.49 -33.10 -21.19
N VAL A 818 32.04 -33.73 -20.14
CA VAL A 818 33.37 -33.38 -19.62
C VAL A 818 34.50 -34.24 -20.19
N PHE A 819 34.20 -35.15 -21.12
CA PHE A 819 35.12 -36.22 -21.54
C PHE A 819 36.50 -35.72 -21.97
N ALA A 820 36.55 -34.76 -22.90
CA ALA A 820 37.82 -34.19 -23.38
C ALA A 820 38.64 -33.55 -22.24
N LEU A 821 37.99 -32.77 -21.38
CA LEU A 821 38.64 -32.13 -20.23
C LEU A 821 39.15 -33.16 -19.22
N THR A 822 38.34 -34.14 -18.84
CA THR A 822 38.77 -35.19 -17.88
C THR A 822 39.92 -36.04 -18.40
N THR A 823 39.94 -36.30 -19.72
CA THR A 823 41.04 -37.05 -20.35
C THR A 823 42.34 -36.25 -20.30
N ALA A 824 42.27 -34.95 -20.58
CA ALA A 824 43.43 -34.05 -20.47
C ALA A 824 43.92 -33.90 -19.02
N LEU A 825 43.02 -33.73 -18.05
CA LEU A 825 43.37 -33.62 -16.62
C LEU A 825 44.05 -34.88 -16.09
N ALA A 826 43.58 -36.07 -16.46
CA ALA A 826 44.21 -37.33 -16.03
C ALA A 826 45.67 -37.46 -16.53
N GLN A 827 45.96 -36.98 -17.74
CA GLN A 827 47.32 -36.96 -18.29
C GLN A 827 48.18 -35.84 -17.70
N TYR A 828 47.58 -34.70 -17.37
CA TYR A 828 48.26 -33.66 -16.60
C TYR A 828 48.73 -34.19 -15.23
N ASP A 829 47.86 -34.86 -14.48
CA ASP A 829 48.20 -35.46 -13.18
C ASP A 829 49.29 -36.54 -13.31
N THR A 830 49.27 -37.30 -14.40
CA THR A 830 50.31 -38.28 -14.74
C THR A 830 51.65 -37.58 -14.98
N GLY A 831 51.68 -36.53 -15.80
CA GLY A 831 52.88 -35.74 -16.05
C GLY A 831 53.47 -35.13 -14.77
N LYS A 832 52.61 -34.61 -13.88
CA LYS A 832 53.01 -34.11 -12.55
C LYS A 832 53.59 -35.19 -11.67
N LYS A 833 52.92 -36.35 -11.56
CA LYS A 833 53.36 -37.50 -10.77
C LYS A 833 54.77 -37.96 -11.16
N TYR A 834 55.07 -37.96 -12.46
CA TYR A 834 56.37 -38.36 -13.00
C TYR A 834 57.34 -37.19 -13.22
N ARG A 835 57.01 -35.96 -12.81
CA ARG A 835 57.83 -34.75 -12.94
C ARG A 835 58.31 -34.50 -14.38
N GLN A 836 57.42 -34.73 -15.35
CA GLN A 836 57.70 -34.52 -16.76
C GLN A 836 57.76 -33.02 -17.09
N SER A 837 58.48 -32.65 -18.16
CA SER A 837 58.47 -31.28 -18.66
C SER A 837 57.10 -30.92 -19.26
N GLU A 838 56.79 -29.62 -19.32
CA GLU A 838 55.56 -29.11 -19.94
C GLU A 838 55.35 -29.69 -21.34
N ARG A 839 56.38 -29.59 -22.20
CA ARG A 839 56.31 -30.06 -23.59
C ARG A 839 55.94 -31.54 -23.69
N VAL A 840 56.49 -32.37 -22.80
CA VAL A 840 56.20 -33.82 -22.77
C VAL A 840 54.78 -34.08 -22.27
N THR A 841 54.35 -33.36 -21.23
CA THR A 841 53.01 -33.51 -20.64
C THR A 841 51.93 -33.09 -21.63
N VAL A 842 52.09 -31.95 -22.31
CA VAL A 842 51.11 -31.45 -23.30
C VAL A 842 51.01 -32.39 -24.49
N ALA A 843 52.13 -32.91 -25.00
CA ALA A 843 52.12 -33.89 -26.08
C ALA A 843 51.38 -35.17 -25.69
N ALA A 844 51.64 -35.69 -24.48
CA ALA A 844 50.93 -36.87 -23.95
C ALA A 844 49.42 -36.62 -23.77
N MET A 845 49.03 -35.45 -23.26
CA MET A 845 47.63 -35.03 -23.17
C MET A 845 46.94 -35.04 -24.54
N ALA A 846 47.58 -34.46 -25.56
CA ALA A 846 47.03 -34.35 -26.91
C ALA A 846 46.90 -35.71 -27.61
N GLU A 847 47.92 -36.57 -27.52
CA GLU A 847 47.92 -37.90 -28.14
C GLU A 847 46.86 -38.83 -27.52
N HIS A 848 46.79 -38.85 -26.19
CA HIS A 848 45.78 -39.62 -25.48
C HIS A 848 44.37 -39.12 -25.77
N LEU A 849 44.18 -37.79 -25.82
CA LEU A 849 42.89 -37.20 -26.15
C LEU A 849 42.44 -37.57 -27.57
N ALA A 850 43.32 -37.43 -28.58
CA ALA A 850 43.01 -37.76 -29.96
C ALA A 850 42.62 -39.25 -30.11
N THR A 851 43.38 -40.13 -29.45
CA THR A 851 43.11 -41.57 -29.44
C THR A 851 41.76 -41.89 -28.77
N ALA A 852 41.49 -41.27 -27.62
CA ALA A 852 40.28 -41.54 -26.84
C ALA A 852 39.01 -41.04 -27.54
N LEU A 853 39.06 -39.86 -28.18
CA LEU A 853 37.95 -39.30 -28.95
C LEU A 853 37.70 -40.08 -30.24
N SER A 854 38.75 -40.53 -30.94
CA SER A 854 38.64 -41.35 -32.15
C SER A 854 38.00 -42.71 -31.84
N ARG A 855 38.49 -43.41 -30.80
CA ARG A 855 37.95 -44.72 -30.37
C ARG A 855 36.47 -44.69 -29.97
N ARG A 856 35.97 -43.54 -29.50
CA ARG A 856 34.57 -43.36 -29.09
C ARG A 856 33.70 -42.69 -30.15
N GLU A 857 34.25 -42.42 -31.34
CA GLU A 857 33.56 -41.66 -32.41
C GLU A 857 33.03 -40.28 -31.94
N MET A 858 33.71 -39.68 -30.97
CA MET A 858 33.33 -38.41 -30.34
C MET A 858 34.12 -37.21 -30.89
N PHE A 859 34.88 -37.36 -31.97
CA PHE A 859 35.70 -36.28 -32.51
C PHE A 859 34.85 -35.27 -33.31
N ALA A 860 35.19 -33.98 -33.21
CA ALA A 860 34.56 -32.92 -33.99
C ALA A 860 35.20 -32.78 -35.39
N LYS A 861 34.35 -32.60 -36.41
CA LYS A 861 34.78 -32.14 -37.75
C LYS A 861 35.01 -30.63 -37.71
N GLY A 862 36.07 -30.15 -38.35
CA GLY A 862 36.41 -28.74 -38.39
C GLY A 862 37.69 -28.45 -39.18
N GLU A 863 37.98 -27.18 -39.42
CA GLU A 863 39.15 -26.72 -40.16
C GLU A 863 40.47 -27.05 -39.43
N GLY A 864 41.53 -27.34 -40.21
CA GLY A 864 42.84 -27.76 -39.72
C GLY A 864 42.96 -29.25 -39.37
N GLY A 865 44.15 -29.68 -38.93
CA GLY A 865 44.42 -31.06 -38.52
C GLY A 865 43.87 -31.38 -37.13
N PHE A 866 43.17 -32.51 -36.99
CA PHE A 866 42.58 -32.93 -35.71
C PHE A 866 43.61 -32.99 -34.56
N THR A 867 44.77 -33.58 -34.83
CA THR A 867 45.88 -33.64 -33.85
C THR A 867 46.38 -32.26 -33.43
N ALA A 868 46.44 -31.29 -34.35
CA ALA A 868 46.84 -29.92 -34.03
C ALA A 868 45.80 -29.22 -33.13
N ARG A 869 44.50 -29.44 -33.38
CA ARG A 869 43.42 -28.95 -32.51
C ARG A 869 43.50 -29.58 -31.12
N CYS A 870 43.77 -30.88 -31.02
CA CYS A 870 44.01 -31.58 -29.75
C CYS A 870 45.22 -31.01 -29.00
N GLN A 871 46.30 -30.68 -29.69
CA GLN A 871 47.48 -30.03 -29.10
C GLN A 871 47.15 -28.63 -28.55
N SER A 872 46.42 -27.81 -29.30
CA SER A 872 46.00 -26.48 -28.84
C SER A 872 45.08 -26.55 -27.62
N PHE A 873 44.12 -27.48 -27.59
CA PHE A 873 43.27 -27.71 -26.42
C PHE A 873 44.10 -28.19 -25.22
N ALA A 874 44.99 -29.16 -25.41
CA ALA A 874 45.84 -29.69 -24.34
C ALA A 874 46.74 -28.60 -23.73
N GLN A 875 47.34 -27.74 -24.57
CA GLN A 875 48.18 -26.64 -24.11
C GLN A 875 47.37 -25.62 -23.29
N ALA A 876 46.16 -25.26 -23.74
CA ALA A 876 45.30 -24.32 -23.02
C ALA A 876 44.90 -24.87 -21.64
N VAL A 877 44.52 -26.15 -21.57
CA VAL A 877 44.21 -26.83 -20.30
C VAL A 877 45.43 -26.90 -19.39
N TYR A 878 46.60 -27.27 -19.90
CA TYR A 878 47.85 -27.33 -19.13
C TYR A 878 48.17 -25.96 -18.51
N ASN A 879 48.21 -24.91 -19.33
CA ASN A 879 48.54 -23.55 -18.89
C ASN A 879 47.59 -23.06 -17.80
N TYR A 880 46.30 -23.35 -17.97
CA TYR A 880 45.27 -22.97 -17.02
C TYR A 880 45.45 -23.69 -15.67
N VAL A 881 45.52 -25.02 -15.69
CA VAL A 881 45.60 -25.82 -14.46
C VAL A 881 46.92 -25.58 -13.73
N ASP A 882 48.03 -25.46 -14.45
CA ASP A 882 49.34 -25.23 -13.86
C ASP A 882 49.42 -23.88 -13.12
N ASN A 883 48.89 -22.82 -13.72
CA ASN A 883 48.82 -21.50 -13.10
C ASN A 883 47.97 -21.52 -11.81
N HIS A 884 46.84 -22.24 -11.81
CA HIS A 884 45.98 -22.36 -10.63
C HIS A 884 46.57 -23.29 -9.54
N GLN A 885 47.30 -24.34 -9.92
CA GLN A 885 48.01 -25.19 -8.96
C GLN A 885 49.17 -24.45 -8.29
N GLN A 886 49.95 -23.66 -9.03
CA GLN A 886 51.05 -22.86 -8.48
C GLN A 886 50.57 -21.83 -7.43
N LYS A 887 49.30 -21.41 -7.51
CA LYS A 887 48.64 -20.50 -6.55
C LYS A 887 47.97 -21.23 -5.38
N ASN A 888 48.14 -22.53 -5.22
CA ASN A 888 47.43 -23.38 -4.25
C ASN A 888 45.89 -23.28 -4.34
N ALA A 889 45.35 -22.96 -5.52
CA ALA A 889 43.93 -22.69 -5.72
C ALA A 889 43.14 -23.88 -6.30
N PHE A 890 43.80 -25.00 -6.62
CA PHE A 890 43.20 -26.16 -7.29
C PHE A 890 42.91 -27.30 -6.31
N ASP A 891 41.87 -27.15 -5.50
CA ASP A 891 41.37 -28.19 -4.59
C ASP A 891 40.20 -29.00 -5.20
N ALA A 892 39.71 -30.02 -4.47
CA ALA A 892 38.61 -30.86 -4.94
C ALA A 892 37.31 -30.06 -5.19
N ARG A 893 37.09 -28.96 -4.48
CA ARG A 893 35.93 -28.08 -4.69
C ARG A 893 36.09 -27.27 -5.97
N PHE A 894 37.27 -26.72 -6.23
CA PHE A 894 37.60 -26.02 -7.47
C PHE A 894 37.41 -26.94 -8.68
N GLN A 895 37.99 -28.13 -8.67
CA GLN A 895 37.88 -29.09 -9.77
C GLN A 895 36.41 -29.43 -10.08
N ARG A 896 35.59 -29.65 -9.04
CA ARG A 896 34.16 -29.93 -9.18
C ARG A 896 33.40 -28.82 -9.90
N PHE A 897 33.62 -27.56 -9.52
CA PHE A 897 32.93 -26.42 -10.12
C PHE A 897 33.48 -26.08 -11.50
N PHE A 898 34.80 -26.19 -11.70
CA PHE A 898 35.47 -26.05 -12.99
C PHE A 898 34.90 -27.02 -14.05
N LEU A 899 34.77 -28.30 -13.72
CA LEU A 899 34.19 -29.30 -14.63
C LEU A 899 32.75 -28.96 -15.03
N ALA A 900 31.95 -28.43 -14.10
CA ALA A 900 30.58 -28.04 -14.38
C ALA A 900 30.48 -26.79 -15.26
N ALA A 901 31.30 -25.76 -15.00
CA ALA A 901 31.38 -24.56 -15.81
C ALA A 901 31.83 -24.87 -17.24
N TYR A 902 32.88 -25.69 -17.39
CA TYR A 902 33.31 -26.20 -18.69
C TYR A 902 32.19 -26.94 -19.42
N ALA A 903 31.50 -27.87 -18.74
CA ALA A 903 30.43 -28.65 -19.37
C ALA A 903 29.30 -27.75 -19.89
N PHE A 904 28.97 -26.69 -19.15
CA PHE A 904 27.95 -25.72 -19.57
C PHE A 904 28.40 -24.93 -20.81
N LEU A 905 29.57 -24.30 -20.77
CA LEU A 905 30.11 -23.49 -21.87
C LEU A 905 30.38 -24.31 -23.12
N PHE A 906 30.91 -25.52 -22.97
CA PHE A 906 31.14 -26.43 -24.10
C PHE A 906 29.84 -26.73 -24.86
N MET A 907 28.74 -26.96 -24.13
CA MET A 907 27.42 -27.20 -24.74
C MET A 907 26.88 -25.95 -25.44
N GLU A 908 27.04 -24.77 -24.86
CA GLU A 908 26.60 -23.51 -25.48
C GLU A 908 27.38 -23.18 -26.76
N VAL A 909 28.72 -23.24 -26.70
CA VAL A 909 29.59 -22.94 -27.84
C VAL A 909 29.40 -23.95 -28.96
N SER A 910 29.28 -25.24 -28.63
CA SER A 910 29.07 -26.30 -29.62
C SER A 910 27.70 -26.19 -30.31
N ARG A 911 26.67 -25.69 -29.62
CA ARG A 911 25.36 -25.39 -30.21
C ARG A 911 25.45 -24.28 -31.26
N CYS A 912 26.16 -23.19 -30.96
CA CYS A 912 26.30 -22.06 -31.89
C CYS A 912 27.04 -22.47 -33.17
N LYS A 913 28.02 -23.39 -33.08
CA LYS A 913 28.68 -23.97 -34.25
C LYS A 913 27.77 -24.90 -35.06
N HIS A 914 26.88 -25.67 -34.42
CA HIS A 914 25.94 -26.54 -35.12
C HIS A 914 24.81 -25.80 -35.85
N LYS A 915 24.42 -24.59 -35.41
CA LYS A 915 23.49 -23.74 -36.17
C LYS A 915 24.09 -23.15 -37.45
N TYR A 916 25.41 -23.22 -37.61
CA TYR A 916 26.16 -22.68 -38.76
C TYR A 916 26.66 -23.74 -39.74
N THR A 917 26.31 -25.02 -39.54
CA THR A 917 26.44 -26.02 -40.60
C THR A 917 25.27 -25.82 -41.57
N PRO A 918 25.49 -25.48 -42.86
CA PRO A 918 24.44 -25.57 -43.85
C PRO A 918 23.92 -27.00 -43.81
N GLU A 919 22.63 -27.15 -43.51
CA GLU A 919 21.94 -28.39 -43.84
C GLU A 919 22.09 -28.59 -45.35
N ASN A 920 22.37 -29.85 -45.72
CA ASN A 920 22.27 -30.29 -47.10
C ASN A 920 20.90 -29.86 -47.65
N GLU A 921 20.91 -28.87 -48.54
CA GLU A 921 20.00 -28.86 -49.68
C GLU A 921 20.40 -30.06 -50.55
N GLU A 922 19.76 -31.20 -50.29
CA GLU A 922 19.36 -32.21 -51.27
C GLU A 922 18.25 -33.09 -50.69
#